data_AF-A0A6L6JGC8-F1
#
_entry.id   AF-A0A6L6JGC8-F1
#
_cell.length_a   1.000
_cell.length_b   1.000
_cell.length_c   1.000
_cell.angle_alpha   90.00
_cell.angle_beta   90.00
_cell.angle_gamma   90.00
#
_symmetry.space_group_name_H-M   'P 1'
#
loop_
_entity.id
_entity.type
_entity.pdbx_description
1 polymer ?
#
loop_
_entity_poly.entity_id
_entity_poly.type
_entity_poly.pdbx_seq_one_letter_code
_entity_poly.pdbx_strand_id
1 'polypeptide(L)'
;MRVATFRSALLLALSILCLPPAARAEAVPQPIGTRQICGEGAILDAPGGQVMARLPRGAQVVVRDFGLGGDGRGHYRIDAPTGYVAMEDAPHFCVPPNEGAFRAPPNTCHLIAASRRTLPEVNAFALEHATFLPTMSVYRASNGWHAISLGIVSLAAAEILLERGEGLPDDSYCADGRNYIAALDLQDGAFFDPEGRPDAQCLTGDAMACAARAEAIASRADLSQADNFDAFRIWMLACMAGATEACGRPAILTSATYDHPMHTALPGADDRIGIRRDLMRRGCDVGVAESCLDLAGREMQVHTDTPPEYLTALQAMTAGCMTGNDYACRDMFRLMERREKVMATPVAAEDWYQAALLRAATCRPDPTAGDEYSCRPVYRAYTAFVEIAADGDPRVAQARNYLAAGCAAGNTDACPAPPQDAEFRRLALICRTQDTPDGAQACSGALAAYARDVSVTEIEPLVAMLEGACGPTRFAGCATLAFVYSSHTLTGQDLTFIGKDQPDRRLQALETGCRPGLLGLPNCRDLAKTLDRRGAVERAAEVYATACATIRAESEVAVYARGNGACFEAGLLDLRQRHDLPAARAYFDYVCNDPHQSDARYACKHLGLMARDAGEPDEAFVLFRRACYPTQEERGDGEGCLLYGDALRANRDRITLDDSPPMLGPPVSGDGIGVETLASHAYATGCLSRWEASCAANRLAIDAVLAAADAAPVVPCALHTQDGSVLADCSCRHLRFFETTEVAFGKRELVASDLYIWPDGDRSLVQEQGGNWRLNGVGAFSHFEEDETRCLTRDDTGTVLCVTVPFP
;
A
#
# COMPACT_ATOMS: atom_id res chain seq x y z
N MET A 1 -72.22 49.13 19.07
CA MET A 1 -73.62 48.67 19.26
C MET A 1 -73.72 47.28 18.64
N ARG A 2 -74.04 46.24 19.44
CA ARG A 2 -74.52 44.88 19.07
C ARG A 2 -73.60 44.03 18.17
N VAL A 3 -72.95 42.96 18.67
CA VAL A 3 -73.46 41.60 19.00
C VAL A 3 -74.03 40.86 17.78
N ALA A 4 -73.32 39.82 17.33
CA ALA A 4 -73.83 38.50 16.89
C ALA A 4 -72.63 37.61 16.46
N THR A 5 -72.11 36.71 17.32
CA THR A 5 -72.44 35.27 17.43
C THR A 5 -72.28 34.46 16.14
N PHE A 6 -71.25 33.60 16.10
CA PHE A 6 -71.40 32.19 15.73
C PHE A 6 -70.33 31.34 16.44
N ARG A 7 -70.78 30.54 17.41
CA ARG A 7 -70.07 29.38 17.97
C ARG A 7 -70.51 28.16 17.17
N SER A 8 -69.59 27.31 16.74
CA SER A 8 -69.56 25.85 16.95
C SER A 8 -68.68 25.12 15.93
N ALA A 9 -67.96 24.12 16.46
CA ALA A 9 -67.33 22.99 15.76
C ALA A 9 -66.01 23.22 15.00
N LEU A 10 -64.89 23.09 15.73
CA LEU A 10 -63.76 22.24 15.29
C LEU A 10 -62.87 21.92 16.49
N LEU A 11 -63.07 20.74 17.07
CA LEU A 11 -62.31 20.21 18.21
C LEU A 11 -61.73 18.87 17.75
N LEU A 12 -60.77 18.90 16.81
CA LEU A 12 -60.02 17.71 16.38
C LEU A 12 -58.77 18.09 15.55
N ALA A 13 -57.76 18.71 16.14
CA ALA A 13 -56.41 18.81 15.57
C ALA A 13 -55.42 19.43 16.57
N LEU A 14 -54.89 18.64 17.51
CA LEU A 14 -53.60 18.96 18.18
C LEU A 14 -53.09 17.72 18.94
N SER A 15 -52.62 16.70 18.21
CA SER A 15 -51.93 15.52 18.79
C SER A 15 -50.85 14.97 17.85
N ILE A 16 -50.28 15.83 17.02
CA ILE A 16 -49.24 15.46 16.05
C ILE A 16 -47.97 16.25 16.42
N LEU A 17 -46.87 15.50 16.66
CA LEU A 17 -45.45 15.92 16.79
C LEU A 17 -44.86 16.15 18.20
N CYS A 18 -44.90 15.11 19.05
CA CYS A 18 -43.80 14.81 19.99
C CYS A 18 -43.46 13.31 19.94
N LEU A 19 -43.26 12.74 18.74
CA LEU A 19 -42.58 11.45 18.65
C LEU A 19 -41.08 11.71 18.93
N PRO A 20 -40.46 11.01 19.88
CA PRO A 20 -39.03 11.15 20.11
C PRO A 20 -38.27 10.81 18.81
N PRO A 21 -37.17 11.52 18.48
CA PRO A 21 -36.38 11.34 17.25
C PRO A 21 -35.68 9.97 17.11
N ALA A 22 -36.09 8.94 17.84
CA ALA A 22 -35.38 7.67 17.97
C ALA A 22 -35.53 6.69 16.78
N ALA A 23 -36.25 7.01 15.70
CA ALA A 23 -36.63 6.00 14.70
C ALA A 23 -36.25 6.29 13.24
N ARG A 24 -35.53 7.38 12.94
CA ARG A 24 -35.07 7.71 11.56
C ARG A 24 -33.63 8.22 11.51
N ALA A 25 -32.73 7.59 12.27
CA ALA A 25 -31.32 7.70 11.95
C ALA A 25 -31.08 6.87 10.67
N GLU A 26 -31.25 7.52 9.52
CA GLU A 26 -30.58 7.13 8.28
C GLU A 26 -29.11 6.92 8.65
N ALA A 27 -28.52 5.79 8.22
CA ALA A 27 -27.21 5.34 8.67
C ALA A 27 -26.12 6.26 8.12
N VAL A 28 -25.94 7.43 8.75
CA VAL A 28 -24.80 8.30 8.48
C VAL A 28 -23.54 7.50 8.84
N PRO A 29 -22.53 7.44 7.94
CA PRO A 29 -21.27 6.79 8.24
C PRO A 29 -20.71 7.34 9.55
N GLN A 30 -20.47 6.45 10.51
CA GLN A 30 -19.87 6.81 11.78
C GLN A 30 -18.40 7.22 11.54
N PRO A 31 -18.00 8.44 11.92
CA PRO A 31 -16.61 8.89 11.80
C PRO A 31 -15.66 8.02 12.63
N ILE A 32 -14.39 7.93 12.23
CA ILE A 32 -13.40 7.10 12.95
C ILE A 32 -13.19 7.52 14.41
N GLY A 33 -13.36 8.80 14.75
CA GLY A 33 -13.20 9.31 16.12
C GLY A 33 -14.44 9.13 17.01
N THR A 34 -15.51 8.51 16.51
CA THR A 34 -16.76 8.31 17.25
C THR A 34 -16.87 6.87 17.73
N ARG A 35 -17.44 6.66 18.92
CA ARG A 35 -17.74 5.35 19.52
C ARG A 35 -19.19 5.28 19.96
N GLN A 36 -19.68 4.08 20.21
CA GLN A 36 -21.04 3.85 20.70
C GLN A 36 -21.03 3.07 22.01
N ILE A 37 -21.81 3.54 22.98
CA ILE A 37 -21.99 2.87 24.28
C ILE A 37 -22.93 1.68 24.13
N CYS A 38 -22.46 0.46 24.41
CA CYS A 38 -23.23 -0.75 24.11
C CYS A 38 -24.04 -1.31 25.29
N GLY A 39 -23.67 -0.94 26.52
CA GLY A 39 -24.42 -1.20 27.74
C GLY A 39 -24.80 0.09 28.47
N GLU A 40 -24.80 0.07 29.80
CA GLU A 40 -24.70 1.30 30.58
C GLU A 40 -23.22 1.64 30.76
N GLY A 41 -22.73 2.64 30.02
CA GLY A 41 -21.33 3.04 30.08
C GLY A 41 -21.08 3.91 31.30
N ALA A 42 -20.17 3.48 32.20
CA ALA A 42 -19.73 4.31 33.31
C ALA A 42 -18.79 5.40 32.80
N ILE A 43 -19.04 6.64 33.24
CA ILE A 43 -18.14 7.77 33.01
C ILE A 43 -17.33 7.96 34.28
N LEU A 44 -16.02 7.83 34.18
CA LEU A 44 -15.08 7.89 35.28
C LEU A 44 -14.37 9.26 35.33
N ASP A 45 -13.91 9.68 36.51
CA ASP A 45 -13.12 10.91 36.70
C ASP A 45 -11.67 10.79 36.24
N ALA A 46 -11.13 9.58 36.22
CA ALA A 46 -9.83 9.19 35.68
C ALA A 46 -9.91 7.77 35.07
N PRO A 47 -8.92 7.31 34.28
CA PRO A 47 -8.82 5.92 33.85
C PRO A 47 -8.83 4.95 35.06
N GLY A 48 -9.84 4.07 35.14
CA GLY A 48 -10.07 3.18 36.29
C GLY A 48 -10.56 3.89 37.58
N GLY A 49 -11.01 5.15 37.48
CA GLY A 49 -11.42 6.00 38.60
C GLY A 49 -12.85 5.76 39.12
N GLN A 50 -13.41 6.75 39.80
CA GLN A 50 -14.77 6.69 40.37
C GLN A 50 -15.83 7.03 39.32
N VAL A 51 -16.97 6.34 39.35
CA VAL A 51 -18.10 6.61 38.45
C VAL A 51 -18.73 7.96 38.79
N MET A 52 -18.61 8.93 37.89
CA MET A 52 -19.23 10.25 37.97
C MET A 52 -20.65 10.27 37.41
N ALA A 53 -20.87 9.53 36.32
CA ALA A 53 -22.14 9.50 35.58
C ALA A 53 -22.28 8.20 34.79
N ARG A 54 -23.45 7.99 34.17
CA ARG A 54 -23.72 6.85 33.30
C ARG A 54 -24.32 7.32 31.98
N LEU A 55 -23.89 6.72 30.87
CA LEU A 55 -24.50 6.91 29.56
C LEU A 55 -25.46 5.77 29.25
N PRO A 56 -26.61 6.06 28.64
CA PRO A 56 -27.52 5.02 28.18
C PRO A 56 -26.93 4.27 26.98
N ARG A 57 -27.36 3.02 26.80
CA ARG A 57 -27.06 2.23 25.60
C ARG A 57 -27.44 3.00 24.33
N GLY A 58 -26.56 2.95 23.34
CA GLY A 58 -26.71 3.62 22.06
C GLY A 58 -26.18 5.06 22.04
N ALA A 59 -25.78 5.63 23.18
CA ALA A 59 -25.15 6.94 23.21
C ALA A 59 -23.88 6.95 22.35
N GLN A 60 -23.73 7.98 21.53
CA GLN A 60 -22.50 8.20 20.76
C GLN A 60 -21.57 9.12 21.56
N VAL A 61 -20.28 8.81 21.56
CA VAL A 61 -19.25 9.62 22.20
C VAL A 61 -18.13 9.91 21.20
N VAL A 62 -17.53 11.10 21.31
CA VAL A 62 -16.36 11.49 20.52
C VAL A 62 -15.13 11.29 21.38
N VAL A 63 -14.18 10.50 20.89
CA VAL A 63 -12.92 10.24 21.59
C VAL A 63 -11.98 11.42 21.36
N ARG A 64 -11.42 11.95 22.44
CA ARG A 64 -10.45 13.05 22.42
C ARG A 64 -9.06 12.64 22.82
N ASP A 65 -8.97 11.62 23.64
CA ASP A 65 -7.70 11.14 24.16
C ASP A 65 -7.84 9.69 24.60
N PHE A 66 -6.71 9.07 24.90
CA PHE A 66 -6.61 7.69 25.35
C PHE A 66 -5.71 7.61 26.58
N GLY A 67 -6.05 6.76 27.55
CA GLY A 67 -5.21 6.49 28.71
C GLY A 67 -5.37 5.05 29.20
N LEU A 68 -4.40 4.58 29.97
CA LEU A 68 -4.42 3.28 30.62
C LEU A 68 -4.71 3.46 32.11
N GLY A 69 -5.68 2.72 32.64
CA GLY A 69 -6.08 2.77 34.03
C GLY A 69 -5.25 1.85 34.93
N GLY A 70 -5.31 2.11 36.24
CA GLY A 70 -4.73 1.24 37.26
C GLY A 70 -5.32 -0.18 37.32
N ASP A 71 -6.44 -0.39 36.64
CA ASP A 71 -7.10 -1.67 36.40
C ASP A 71 -6.51 -2.46 35.22
N GLY A 72 -5.49 -1.90 34.55
CA GLY A 72 -4.84 -2.50 33.39
C GLY A 72 -5.65 -2.40 32.11
N ARG A 73 -6.66 -1.51 32.04
CA ARG A 73 -7.57 -1.38 30.88
C ARG A 73 -7.40 -0.05 30.16
N GLY A 74 -7.71 -0.04 28.86
CA GLY A 74 -7.73 1.16 28.03
C GLY A 74 -9.00 1.99 28.26
N HIS A 75 -8.86 3.30 28.31
CA HIS A 75 -9.93 4.25 28.57
C HIS A 75 -9.90 5.39 27.56
N TYR A 76 -11.06 5.73 27.01
CA TYR A 76 -11.24 6.89 26.17
C TYR A 76 -11.60 8.10 27.01
N ARG A 77 -10.94 9.23 26.76
CA ARG A 77 -11.42 10.53 27.22
C ARG A 77 -12.48 11.05 26.25
N ILE A 78 -13.62 11.47 26.78
CA ILE A 78 -14.77 11.97 26.01
C ILE A 78 -15.16 13.38 26.47
N ASP A 79 -15.85 14.13 25.60
CA ASP A 79 -16.22 15.55 25.88
C ASP A 79 -17.53 15.72 26.66
N ALA A 80 -18.53 14.89 26.37
CA ALA A 80 -19.92 15.17 26.77
C ALA A 80 -20.63 13.91 27.28
N PRO A 81 -20.82 13.78 28.61
CA PRO A 81 -20.16 14.58 29.65
C PRO A 81 -18.65 14.29 29.68
N THR A 82 -17.87 15.26 30.15
CA THR A 82 -16.42 15.10 30.19
C THR A 82 -16.03 14.05 31.22
N GLY A 83 -15.21 13.08 30.80
CA GLY A 83 -14.71 12.02 31.68
C GLY A 83 -14.08 10.90 30.86
N TYR A 84 -13.95 9.73 31.48
CA TYR A 84 -13.36 8.54 30.87
C TYR A 84 -14.38 7.42 30.74
N VAL A 85 -14.35 6.69 29.63
CA VAL A 85 -15.13 5.45 29.45
C VAL A 85 -14.19 4.33 29.08
N ALA A 86 -14.39 3.14 29.64
CA ALA A 86 -13.57 1.99 29.31
C ALA A 86 -13.76 1.59 27.84
N MET A 87 -12.70 1.13 27.19
CA MET A 87 -12.68 0.85 25.76
C MET A 87 -13.73 -0.18 25.35
N GLU A 88 -13.87 -1.25 26.13
CA GLU A 88 -14.86 -2.31 25.89
C GLU A 88 -16.32 -1.88 26.03
N ASP A 89 -16.58 -0.81 26.79
CA ASP A 89 -17.93 -0.27 26.97
C ASP A 89 -18.33 0.65 25.80
N ALA A 90 -17.33 1.11 25.04
CA ALA A 90 -17.45 2.06 23.94
C ALA A 90 -16.72 1.58 22.66
N PRO A 91 -17.05 0.41 22.09
CA PRO A 91 -16.47 -0.03 20.81
C PRO A 91 -16.87 0.92 19.67
N HIS A 92 -16.27 0.75 18.48
CA HIS A 92 -16.71 1.47 17.29
C HIS A 92 -18.18 1.17 17.03
N PHE A 93 -18.58 -0.10 17.14
CA PHE A 93 -19.95 -0.49 16.88
C PHE A 93 -20.50 -1.42 17.95
N CYS A 94 -21.74 -1.16 18.36
CA CYS A 94 -22.46 -2.11 19.19
C CYS A 94 -22.95 -3.30 18.38
N VAL A 95 -22.77 -4.50 18.92
CA VAL A 95 -23.41 -5.70 18.37
C VAL A 95 -24.92 -5.53 18.58
N PRO A 96 -25.72 -5.41 17.49
CA PRO A 96 -27.16 -5.35 17.64
C PRO A 96 -27.66 -6.69 18.20
N PRO A 97 -28.69 -6.68 19.06
CA PRO A 97 -29.24 -7.91 19.62
C PRO A 97 -30.03 -8.67 18.54
N ASN A 98 -29.38 -9.52 17.75
CA ASN A 98 -30.00 -10.44 16.77
C ASN A 98 -31.13 -9.82 15.90
N GLU A 99 -31.06 -8.53 15.54
CA GLU A 99 -32.12 -7.81 14.80
C GLU A 99 -32.11 -8.09 13.28
N GLY A 100 -31.88 -9.34 12.88
CA GLY A 100 -31.83 -9.79 11.49
C GLY A 100 -30.48 -10.44 11.14
N ALA A 101 -30.52 -11.70 10.72
CA ALA A 101 -29.33 -12.52 10.49
C ALA A 101 -28.39 -12.04 9.38
N PHE A 102 -28.90 -11.22 8.45
CA PHE A 102 -28.16 -10.77 7.27
C PHE A 102 -28.08 -9.25 7.16
N ARG A 103 -28.18 -8.55 8.30
CA ARG A 103 -27.97 -7.12 8.34
C ARG A 103 -26.51 -6.81 8.05
N ALA A 104 -26.26 -5.92 7.08
CA ALA A 104 -24.91 -5.48 6.73
C ALA A 104 -24.16 -4.96 7.98
N PRO A 105 -22.84 -5.19 8.07
CA PRO A 105 -22.05 -4.58 9.14
C PRO A 105 -22.25 -3.05 9.20
N PRO A 106 -22.05 -2.44 10.37
CA PRO A 106 -22.07 -0.98 10.50
C PRO A 106 -21.11 -0.30 9.52
N ASN A 107 -21.47 0.90 9.04
CA ASN A 107 -20.79 1.63 7.97
C ASN A 107 -20.65 0.91 6.63
N THR A 108 -21.33 -0.21 6.44
CA THR A 108 -21.40 -0.90 5.15
C THR A 108 -22.85 -1.12 4.73
N CYS A 109 -23.05 -1.53 3.49
CA CYS A 109 -24.33 -1.99 2.99
C CYS A 109 -24.18 -3.07 1.93
N HIS A 110 -25.27 -3.76 1.66
CA HIS A 110 -25.41 -4.61 0.48
C HIS A 110 -25.59 -3.72 -0.74
N LEU A 111 -24.71 -3.83 -1.73
CA LEU A 111 -24.89 -3.19 -3.04
C LEU A 111 -25.88 -4.03 -3.84
N ILE A 112 -27.16 -3.72 -3.71
CA ILE A 112 -28.24 -4.44 -4.39
C ILE A 112 -28.32 -3.94 -5.83
N ALA A 113 -28.17 -4.85 -6.78
CA ALA A 113 -28.28 -4.54 -8.20
C ALA A 113 -29.64 -4.91 -8.80
N ALA A 114 -30.38 -5.81 -8.14
CA ALA A 114 -31.69 -6.26 -8.62
C ALA A 114 -32.49 -6.93 -7.50
N SER A 115 -33.81 -6.98 -7.68
CA SER A 115 -34.70 -7.89 -6.96
C SER A 115 -35.51 -8.73 -7.94
N ARG A 116 -35.64 -10.04 -7.68
CA ARG A 116 -36.35 -11.01 -8.55
C ARG A 116 -37.32 -11.86 -7.75
N ARG A 117 -38.39 -12.36 -8.38
CA ARG A 117 -39.41 -13.15 -7.68
C ARG A 117 -39.07 -14.63 -7.66
N THR A 118 -38.32 -15.11 -8.65
CA THR A 118 -38.09 -16.54 -8.84
C THR A 118 -36.59 -16.86 -8.95
N LEU A 119 -36.21 -18.08 -8.56
CA LEU A 119 -34.83 -18.57 -8.71
C LEU A 119 -34.32 -18.57 -10.16
N PRO A 120 -35.11 -18.96 -11.19
CA PRO A 120 -34.66 -18.84 -12.58
C PRO A 120 -34.30 -17.42 -12.98
N GLU A 121 -35.06 -16.42 -12.54
CA GLU A 121 -34.75 -15.00 -12.80
C GLU A 121 -33.46 -14.56 -12.08
N VAL A 122 -33.22 -15.05 -10.86
CA VAL A 122 -31.98 -14.82 -10.12
C VAL A 122 -30.78 -15.38 -10.88
N ASN A 123 -30.86 -16.63 -11.32
CA ASN A 123 -29.74 -17.30 -12.00
C ASN A 123 -29.51 -16.73 -13.41
N ALA A 124 -30.55 -16.28 -14.10
CA ALA A 124 -30.40 -15.53 -15.35
C ALA A 124 -29.63 -14.22 -15.12
N PHE A 125 -29.96 -13.48 -14.07
CA PHE A 125 -29.23 -12.26 -13.71
C PHE A 125 -27.77 -12.55 -13.31
N ALA A 126 -27.54 -13.59 -12.51
CA ALA A 126 -26.19 -13.99 -12.11
C ALA A 126 -25.30 -14.32 -13.31
N LEU A 127 -25.86 -14.98 -14.33
CA LEU A 127 -25.17 -15.28 -15.58
C LEU A 127 -24.84 -14.02 -16.40
N GLU A 128 -25.78 -13.06 -16.46
CA GLU A 128 -25.59 -11.77 -17.14
C GLU A 128 -24.49 -10.91 -16.48
N HIS A 129 -24.35 -11.01 -15.15
CA HIS A 129 -23.39 -10.26 -14.35
C HIS A 129 -22.29 -11.15 -13.75
N ALA A 130 -21.78 -12.10 -14.54
CA ALA A 130 -20.84 -13.13 -14.09
C ALA A 130 -19.53 -12.56 -13.49
N THR A 131 -19.13 -11.34 -13.85
CA THR A 131 -17.96 -10.66 -13.26
C THR A 131 -18.11 -10.36 -11.77
N PHE A 132 -19.35 -10.19 -11.27
CA PHE A 132 -19.65 -9.99 -9.85
C PHE A 132 -19.95 -11.29 -9.11
N LEU A 133 -20.12 -12.41 -9.82
CA LEU A 133 -20.47 -13.70 -9.24
C LEU A 133 -19.59 -14.13 -8.05
N PRO A 134 -18.26 -13.85 -8.04
CA PRO A 134 -17.41 -14.23 -6.91
C PRO A 134 -17.82 -13.61 -5.56
N THR A 135 -18.41 -12.41 -5.55
CA THR A 135 -18.91 -11.77 -4.31
C THR A 135 -20.43 -11.66 -4.24
N MET A 136 -21.12 -12.14 -5.26
CA MET A 136 -22.57 -12.05 -5.34
C MET A 136 -23.22 -12.90 -4.24
N SER A 137 -24.20 -12.31 -3.55
CA SER A 137 -25.01 -12.98 -2.55
C SER A 137 -26.48 -12.69 -2.82
N VAL A 138 -27.31 -13.73 -2.76
CA VAL A 138 -28.76 -13.59 -2.97
C VAL A 138 -29.46 -13.85 -1.66
N TYR A 139 -30.35 -12.94 -1.27
CA TYR A 139 -31.09 -13.01 -0.02
C TYR A 139 -32.58 -13.13 -0.29
N ARG A 140 -33.24 -14.11 0.35
CA ARG A 140 -34.69 -14.16 0.41
C ARG A 140 -35.17 -13.12 1.40
N ALA A 141 -35.95 -12.15 0.92
CA ALA A 141 -36.56 -11.11 1.74
C ALA A 141 -37.91 -11.55 2.30
N SER A 142 -38.34 -10.93 3.39
CA SER A 142 -39.60 -11.23 4.08
C SER A 142 -40.87 -11.01 3.24
N ASN A 143 -40.77 -10.27 2.13
CA ASN A 143 -41.85 -10.08 1.16
C ASN A 143 -41.90 -11.17 0.08
N GLY A 144 -41.05 -12.19 0.15
CA GLY A 144 -40.97 -13.30 -0.80
C GLY A 144 -40.14 -13.04 -2.06
N TRP A 145 -39.49 -11.87 -2.18
CA TRP A 145 -38.56 -11.57 -3.28
C TRP A 145 -37.13 -11.99 -2.91
N HIS A 146 -36.30 -12.13 -3.94
CA HIS A 146 -34.87 -12.38 -3.83
C HIS A 146 -34.12 -11.08 -4.14
N ALA A 147 -33.41 -10.53 -3.16
CA ALA A 147 -32.51 -9.40 -3.34
C ALA A 147 -31.14 -9.91 -3.79
N ILE A 148 -30.64 -9.42 -4.91
CA ILE A 148 -29.35 -9.81 -5.50
C ILE A 148 -28.33 -8.73 -5.14
N SER A 149 -27.44 -9.05 -4.21
CA SER A 149 -26.32 -8.21 -3.79
C SER A 149 -25.10 -8.55 -4.62
N LEU A 150 -24.43 -7.57 -5.21
CA LEU A 150 -23.14 -7.76 -5.87
C LEU A 150 -21.98 -7.95 -4.87
N GLY A 151 -22.23 -7.62 -3.61
CA GLY A 151 -21.29 -7.70 -2.51
C GLY A 151 -21.59 -6.67 -1.43
N ILE A 152 -20.80 -6.69 -0.36
CA ILE A 152 -20.87 -5.68 0.70
C ILE A 152 -19.87 -4.58 0.35
N VAL A 153 -20.31 -3.32 0.43
CA VAL A 153 -19.48 -2.13 0.17
C VAL A 153 -19.56 -1.17 1.35
N SER A 154 -18.55 -0.33 1.55
CA SER A 154 -18.59 0.71 2.59
C SER A 154 -19.62 1.76 2.16
N LEU A 155 -20.24 2.44 3.11
CA LEU A 155 -21.16 3.53 2.77
C LEU A 155 -20.46 4.67 2.01
N ALA A 156 -19.18 4.90 2.28
CA ALA A 156 -18.37 5.87 1.55
C ALA A 156 -18.13 5.45 0.09
N ALA A 157 -17.90 4.15 -0.17
CA ALA A 157 -17.80 3.63 -1.52
C ALA A 157 -19.17 3.61 -2.22
N ALA A 158 -20.24 3.23 -1.52
CA ALA A 158 -21.58 3.10 -2.08
C ALA A 158 -22.05 4.38 -2.78
N GLU A 159 -21.82 5.55 -2.18
CA GLU A 159 -22.17 6.84 -2.79
C GLU A 159 -21.47 7.05 -4.14
N ILE A 160 -20.16 6.79 -4.18
CA ILE A 160 -19.33 6.94 -5.39
C ILE A 160 -19.72 5.89 -6.44
N LEU A 161 -19.93 4.63 -6.03
CA LEU A 161 -20.27 3.53 -6.92
C LEU A 161 -21.65 3.74 -7.57
N LEU A 162 -22.65 4.17 -6.79
CA LEU A 162 -23.99 4.41 -7.33
C LEU A 162 -24.04 5.61 -8.28
N GLU A 163 -23.15 6.59 -8.12
CA GLU A 163 -23.05 7.75 -9.00
C GLU A 163 -22.21 7.48 -10.27
N ARG A 164 -21.10 6.73 -10.13
CA ARG A 164 -20.03 6.67 -11.14
C ARG A 164 -19.62 5.26 -11.54
N GLY A 165 -20.23 4.24 -10.96
CA GLY A 165 -19.88 2.84 -11.22
C GLY A 165 -20.23 2.43 -12.65
N GLU A 166 -19.32 1.69 -13.26
CA GLU A 166 -19.49 1.02 -14.54
C GLU A 166 -20.11 -0.38 -14.33
N GLY A 167 -20.99 -0.81 -15.23
CA GLY A 167 -21.58 -2.16 -15.19
C GLY A 167 -22.59 -2.40 -14.06
N LEU A 168 -22.95 -1.38 -13.28
CA LEU A 168 -24.06 -1.44 -12.33
C LEU A 168 -25.40 -1.20 -13.03
N PRO A 169 -26.46 -1.97 -12.74
CA PRO A 169 -27.81 -1.64 -13.18
C PRO A 169 -28.29 -0.28 -12.66
N ASP A 170 -29.08 0.44 -13.47
CA ASP A 170 -29.60 1.78 -13.14
C ASP A 170 -30.44 1.83 -11.84
N ASP A 171 -31.05 0.70 -11.46
CA ASP A 171 -31.85 0.56 -10.24
C ASP A 171 -31.04 0.04 -9.04
N SER A 172 -29.71 0.06 -9.13
CA SER A 172 -28.85 -0.33 -8.02
C SER A 172 -29.04 0.60 -6.81
N TYR A 173 -28.99 0.03 -5.60
CA TYR A 173 -29.11 0.78 -4.37
C TYR A 173 -28.40 0.11 -3.19
N CYS A 174 -28.15 0.90 -2.15
CA CYS A 174 -27.50 0.47 -0.92
C CYS A 174 -28.57 0.03 0.10
N ALA A 175 -28.51 -1.23 0.55
CA ALA A 175 -29.49 -1.80 1.48
C ALA A 175 -28.83 -2.32 2.77
N ASP A 176 -29.47 -2.09 3.93
CA ASP A 176 -28.95 -2.56 5.22
C ASP A 176 -29.24 -4.05 5.51
N GLY A 177 -30.12 -4.69 4.73
CA GLY A 177 -30.46 -6.10 4.87
C GLY A 177 -31.40 -6.47 6.01
N ARG A 178 -32.05 -5.51 6.68
CA ARG A 178 -32.95 -5.80 7.83
C ARG A 178 -34.14 -6.73 7.52
N ASN A 179 -34.54 -6.82 6.25
CA ASN A 179 -35.67 -7.63 5.80
C ASN A 179 -35.26 -9.00 5.24
N TYR A 180 -33.97 -9.34 5.26
CA TYR A 180 -33.43 -10.58 4.70
C TYR A 180 -33.55 -11.71 5.74
N ILE A 181 -34.17 -12.82 5.34
CA ILE A 181 -34.51 -13.93 6.23
C ILE A 181 -33.75 -15.22 5.91
N ALA A 182 -33.15 -15.33 4.73
CA ALA A 182 -32.26 -16.42 4.34
C ALA A 182 -31.30 -15.95 3.26
N ALA A 183 -30.10 -16.53 3.21
CA ALA A 183 -29.18 -16.44 2.07
C ALA A 183 -29.33 -17.69 1.20
N LEU A 184 -29.18 -17.54 -0.12
CA LEU A 184 -29.15 -18.68 -1.04
C LEU A 184 -27.72 -19.21 -1.14
N ASP A 185 -27.60 -20.50 -1.47
CA ASP A 185 -26.30 -21.13 -1.66
C ASP A 185 -25.83 -20.99 -3.12
N LEU A 186 -24.58 -20.59 -3.32
CA LEU A 186 -23.96 -20.52 -4.64
C LEU A 186 -23.20 -21.83 -4.90
N GLN A 187 -23.58 -22.58 -5.93
CA GLN A 187 -22.94 -23.82 -6.34
C GLN A 187 -22.83 -23.85 -7.87
N ASP A 188 -21.65 -24.18 -8.39
CA ASP A 188 -21.40 -24.32 -9.83
C ASP A 188 -21.92 -23.11 -10.65
N GLY A 189 -21.77 -21.92 -10.09
CA GLY A 189 -22.20 -20.65 -10.69
C GLY A 189 -23.71 -20.35 -10.64
N ALA A 190 -24.51 -21.15 -9.93
CA ALA A 190 -25.95 -20.95 -9.76
C ALA A 190 -26.38 -20.90 -8.29
N PHE A 191 -27.45 -20.17 -8.00
CA PHE A 191 -28.05 -20.04 -6.68
C PHE A 191 -29.17 -21.06 -6.44
N PHE A 192 -29.18 -21.65 -5.24
CA PHE A 192 -30.13 -22.65 -4.79
C PHE A 192 -30.73 -22.27 -3.42
N ASP A 193 -31.98 -22.68 -3.17
CA ASP A 193 -32.62 -22.51 -1.87
C ASP A 193 -31.97 -23.45 -0.84
N PRO A 194 -31.66 -22.97 0.38
CA PRO A 194 -31.07 -23.80 1.42
C PRO A 194 -32.01 -24.85 2.02
N GLU A 195 -33.33 -24.77 1.79
CA GLU A 195 -34.30 -25.67 2.41
C GLU A 195 -34.01 -27.16 2.16
N GLY A 196 -33.92 -27.93 3.25
CA GLY A 196 -33.69 -29.37 3.22
C GLY A 196 -32.22 -29.80 3.16
N ARG A 197 -31.25 -28.87 3.19
CA ARG A 197 -29.81 -29.20 3.20
C ARG A 197 -29.20 -29.24 4.60
N PRO A 198 -28.18 -30.08 4.85
CA PRO A 198 -27.54 -30.19 6.17
C PRO A 198 -26.88 -28.89 6.65
N ASP A 199 -26.43 -28.05 5.72
CA ASP A 199 -25.77 -26.76 5.96
C ASP A 199 -26.72 -25.57 5.99
N ALA A 200 -28.04 -25.82 5.91
CA ALA A 200 -29.08 -24.79 5.90
C ALA A 200 -29.01 -23.85 7.11
N GLN A 201 -28.49 -24.31 8.25
CA GLN A 201 -28.39 -23.51 9.47
C GLN A 201 -27.58 -22.23 9.25
N CYS A 202 -26.45 -22.30 8.55
CA CYS A 202 -25.69 -21.10 8.21
C CYS A 202 -26.54 -20.14 7.38
N LEU A 203 -27.14 -20.66 6.31
CA LEU A 203 -27.88 -19.89 5.33
C LEU A 203 -29.24 -19.38 5.85
N THR A 204 -29.70 -19.84 7.02
CA THR A 204 -30.87 -19.30 7.74
C THR A 204 -30.50 -18.44 8.95
N GLY A 205 -29.21 -18.14 9.12
CA GLY A 205 -28.75 -17.12 10.07
C GLY A 205 -28.08 -17.63 11.35
N ASP A 206 -27.69 -18.90 11.41
CA ASP A 206 -26.85 -19.40 12.49
C ASP A 206 -25.38 -18.98 12.25
N ALA A 207 -24.94 -18.01 13.07
CA ALA A 207 -23.61 -17.43 12.95
C ALA A 207 -22.47 -18.42 13.15
N MET A 208 -22.62 -19.36 14.10
CA MET A 208 -21.60 -20.34 14.42
C MET A 208 -21.52 -21.42 13.34
N ALA A 209 -22.66 -21.83 12.79
CA ALA A 209 -22.70 -22.73 11.65
C ALA A 209 -22.00 -22.12 10.43
N CYS A 210 -22.22 -20.82 10.17
CA CYS A 210 -21.49 -20.13 9.10
C CYS A 210 -19.98 -20.05 9.37
N ALA A 211 -19.57 -19.65 10.58
CA ALA A 211 -18.15 -19.57 10.91
C ALA A 211 -17.45 -20.93 10.73
N ALA A 212 -18.07 -22.03 11.19
CA ALA A 212 -17.55 -23.38 11.02
C ALA A 212 -17.49 -23.81 9.54
N ARG A 213 -18.51 -23.47 8.74
CA ARG A 213 -18.51 -23.77 7.29
C ARG A 213 -17.40 -23.02 6.57
N ALA A 214 -17.21 -21.72 6.86
CA ALA A 214 -16.15 -20.93 6.24
C ALA A 214 -14.77 -21.45 6.62
N GLU A 215 -14.54 -21.80 7.89
CA GLU A 215 -13.27 -22.38 8.34
C GLU A 215 -12.99 -23.72 7.63
N ALA A 216 -14.00 -24.57 7.45
CA ALA A 216 -13.85 -25.83 6.73
C ALA A 216 -13.48 -25.64 5.24
N ILE A 217 -13.91 -24.54 4.61
CA ILE A 217 -13.47 -24.16 3.26
C ILE A 217 -12.01 -23.70 3.34
N ALA A 218 -11.71 -22.74 4.23
CA ALA A 218 -10.39 -22.14 4.38
C ALA A 218 -9.30 -23.12 4.85
N SER A 219 -9.66 -24.26 5.45
CA SER A 219 -8.71 -25.28 5.90
C SER A 219 -8.35 -26.32 4.83
N ARG A 220 -8.85 -26.19 3.58
CA ARG A 220 -8.48 -27.10 2.48
C ARG A 220 -7.01 -26.90 2.11
N ALA A 221 -6.32 -27.99 1.77
CA ALA A 221 -4.90 -27.94 1.43
C ALA A 221 -4.62 -27.14 0.14
N ASP A 222 -5.54 -27.26 -0.84
CA ASP A 222 -5.41 -26.65 -2.16
C ASP A 222 -6.56 -25.65 -2.38
N LEU A 223 -6.46 -24.46 -1.77
CA LEU A 223 -7.46 -23.40 -1.93
C LEU A 223 -7.41 -22.80 -3.33
N SER A 224 -8.48 -22.99 -4.10
CA SER A 224 -8.68 -22.24 -5.34
C SER A 224 -9.07 -20.78 -5.05
N GLN A 225 -8.99 -19.92 -6.06
CA GLN A 225 -9.53 -18.56 -5.94
C GLN A 225 -11.03 -18.57 -5.63
N ALA A 226 -11.79 -19.51 -6.20
CA ALA A 226 -13.21 -19.67 -5.92
C ALA A 226 -13.48 -20.07 -4.45
N ASP A 227 -12.63 -20.92 -3.86
CA ASP A 227 -12.73 -21.28 -2.44
C ASP A 227 -12.51 -20.05 -1.55
N ASN A 228 -11.56 -19.17 -1.90
CA ASN A 228 -11.33 -17.93 -1.15
C ASN A 228 -12.55 -16.99 -1.18
N PHE A 229 -13.20 -16.88 -2.35
CA PHE A 229 -14.43 -16.10 -2.50
C PHE A 229 -15.61 -16.73 -1.72
N ASP A 230 -15.74 -18.06 -1.75
CA ASP A 230 -16.79 -18.74 -0.99
C ASP A 230 -16.56 -18.62 0.53
N ALA A 231 -15.32 -18.85 1.00
CA ALA A 231 -14.95 -18.66 2.40
C ALA A 231 -15.22 -17.22 2.86
N PHE A 232 -14.85 -16.22 2.05
CA PHE A 232 -15.17 -14.81 2.30
C PHE A 232 -16.67 -14.57 2.47
N ARG A 233 -17.46 -15.02 1.49
CA ARG A 233 -18.93 -14.85 1.49
C ARG A 233 -19.54 -15.46 2.74
N ILE A 234 -19.15 -16.69 3.10
CA ILE A 234 -19.68 -17.39 4.28
C ILE A 234 -19.19 -16.75 5.59
N TRP A 235 -17.94 -16.27 5.69
CA TRP A 235 -17.47 -15.48 6.86
C TRP A 235 -18.26 -14.18 7.00
N MET A 236 -18.59 -13.51 5.90
CA MET A 236 -19.44 -12.33 5.94
C MET A 236 -20.85 -12.65 6.44
N LEU A 237 -21.45 -13.78 6.04
CA LEU A 237 -22.71 -14.24 6.62
C LEU A 237 -22.59 -14.49 8.13
N ALA A 238 -21.52 -15.15 8.58
CA ALA A 238 -21.25 -15.37 10.00
C ALA A 238 -21.12 -14.05 10.77
N CYS A 239 -20.37 -13.09 10.23
CA CYS A 239 -20.18 -11.76 10.79
C CYS A 239 -21.50 -10.99 10.93
N MET A 240 -22.36 -11.03 9.90
CA MET A 240 -23.69 -10.40 9.92
C MET A 240 -24.63 -11.08 10.92
N ALA A 241 -24.55 -12.40 11.03
CA ALA A 241 -25.35 -13.20 11.96
C ALA A 241 -24.88 -13.08 13.42
N GLY A 242 -23.74 -12.45 13.69
CA GLY A 242 -23.27 -12.11 15.03
C GLY A 242 -22.03 -12.86 15.52
N ALA A 243 -21.42 -13.73 14.71
CA ALA A 243 -20.12 -14.34 15.01
C ALA A 243 -19.03 -13.29 14.74
N THR A 244 -18.74 -12.49 15.76
CA THR A 244 -17.89 -11.30 15.63
C THR A 244 -16.45 -11.63 15.21
N GLU A 245 -15.92 -12.78 15.61
CA GLU A 245 -14.59 -13.25 15.17
C GLU A 245 -14.53 -13.44 13.65
N ALA A 246 -15.64 -13.85 13.03
CA ALA A 246 -15.72 -14.03 11.58
C ALA A 246 -15.64 -12.69 10.82
N CYS A 247 -15.87 -11.55 11.48
CA CYS A 247 -15.68 -10.24 10.85
C CYS A 247 -14.20 -9.92 10.60
N GLY A 248 -13.31 -10.49 11.41
CA GLY A 248 -11.87 -10.28 11.30
C GLY A 248 -11.17 -11.27 10.36
N ARG A 249 -11.75 -12.45 10.12
CA ARG A 249 -11.15 -13.50 9.28
C ARG A 249 -10.92 -13.11 7.80
N PRO A 250 -11.80 -12.30 7.17
CA PRO A 250 -11.52 -11.75 5.84
C PRO A 250 -10.21 -10.96 5.73
N ALA A 251 -9.61 -10.48 6.84
CA ALA A 251 -8.30 -9.83 6.84
C ALA A 251 -7.17 -10.71 6.26
N ILE A 252 -7.32 -12.03 6.39
CA ILE A 252 -6.33 -13.01 5.93
C ILE A 252 -6.42 -13.18 4.40
N LEU A 253 -7.55 -12.77 3.79
CA LEU A 253 -7.74 -12.82 2.36
C LEU A 253 -7.17 -11.59 1.66
N THR A 254 -6.96 -11.68 0.35
CA THR A 254 -6.40 -10.58 -0.44
C THR A 254 -7.44 -9.45 -0.62
N SER A 255 -6.96 -8.22 -0.86
CA SER A 255 -7.85 -7.08 -1.19
C SER A 255 -8.72 -7.35 -2.41
N ALA A 256 -8.19 -8.13 -3.36
CA ALA A 256 -8.93 -8.58 -4.53
C ALA A 256 -10.22 -9.34 -4.18
N THR A 257 -10.35 -9.92 -2.98
CA THR A 257 -11.55 -10.66 -2.59
C THR A 257 -12.62 -9.74 -1.98
N TYR A 258 -12.28 -8.96 -0.94
CA TYR A 258 -13.28 -8.18 -0.21
C TYR A 258 -13.63 -6.84 -0.87
N ASP A 259 -12.73 -6.26 -1.66
CA ASP A 259 -13.00 -5.04 -2.44
C ASP A 259 -13.38 -5.35 -3.90
N HIS A 260 -13.54 -6.64 -4.26
CA HIS A 260 -13.99 -7.09 -5.58
C HIS A 260 -15.21 -6.34 -6.13
N PRO A 261 -16.34 -6.15 -5.39
CA PRO A 261 -17.49 -5.43 -5.93
C PRO A 261 -17.16 -3.97 -6.24
N MET A 262 -16.27 -3.34 -5.46
CA MET A 262 -15.84 -1.97 -5.68
C MET A 262 -14.95 -1.87 -6.92
N HIS A 263 -13.91 -2.70 -7.04
CA HIS A 263 -12.99 -2.66 -8.18
C HIS A 263 -13.63 -3.13 -9.49
N THR A 264 -14.62 -4.02 -9.42
CA THR A 264 -15.40 -4.44 -10.60
C THR A 264 -16.29 -3.31 -11.09
N ALA A 265 -16.96 -2.60 -10.18
CA ALA A 265 -17.81 -1.47 -10.53
C ALA A 265 -17.03 -0.18 -10.80
N LEU A 266 -15.81 -0.03 -10.29
CA LEU A 266 -14.99 1.16 -10.47
C LEU A 266 -13.51 0.77 -10.61
N PRO A 267 -13.07 0.40 -11.82
CA PRO A 267 -11.67 0.06 -12.07
C PRO A 267 -10.74 1.22 -11.67
N GLY A 268 -9.71 0.92 -10.86
CA GLY A 268 -8.79 1.93 -10.32
C GLY A 268 -9.30 2.70 -9.09
N ALA A 269 -10.41 2.26 -8.48
CA ALA A 269 -10.85 2.78 -7.19
C ALA A 269 -9.73 2.72 -6.13
N ASP A 270 -9.74 3.71 -5.25
CA ASP A 270 -8.76 3.83 -4.17
C ASP A 270 -9.13 2.90 -3.00
N ASP A 271 -8.25 1.98 -2.63
CA ASP A 271 -8.44 1.05 -1.50
C ASP A 271 -8.83 1.76 -0.18
N ARG A 272 -8.57 3.07 -0.06
CA ARG A 272 -8.98 3.88 1.10
C ARG A 272 -10.49 3.96 1.33
N ILE A 273 -11.31 3.74 0.30
CA ILE A 273 -12.78 3.70 0.45
C ILE A 273 -13.34 2.27 0.58
N GLY A 274 -12.48 1.25 0.56
CA GLY A 274 -12.86 -0.17 0.67
C GLY A 274 -13.47 -0.56 2.02
N ILE A 275 -14.05 -1.76 2.09
CA ILE A 275 -14.78 -2.23 3.29
C ILE A 275 -13.87 -2.68 4.43
N ARG A 276 -12.61 -2.99 4.09
CA ARG A 276 -11.64 -3.60 5.00
C ARG A 276 -11.59 -2.88 6.34
N ARG A 277 -11.51 -1.56 6.31
CA ARG A 277 -11.34 -0.73 7.51
C ARG A 277 -12.50 -0.90 8.49
N ASP A 278 -13.74 -0.94 8.01
CA ASP A 278 -14.90 -1.10 8.89
C ASP A 278 -15.01 -2.54 9.43
N LEU A 279 -14.60 -3.54 8.65
CA LEU A 279 -14.48 -4.93 9.13
C LEU A 279 -13.41 -5.05 10.23
N MET A 280 -12.25 -4.41 10.04
CA MET A 280 -11.15 -4.44 11.02
C MET A 280 -11.51 -3.71 12.32
N ARG A 281 -12.28 -2.62 12.27
CA ARG A 281 -12.84 -1.98 13.47
C ARG A 281 -13.62 -3.00 14.31
N ARG A 282 -14.53 -3.72 13.66
CA ARG A 282 -15.38 -4.70 14.34
C ARG A 282 -14.58 -5.90 14.85
N GLY A 283 -13.65 -6.43 14.07
CA GLY A 283 -12.78 -7.53 14.49
C GLY A 283 -11.90 -7.14 15.69
N CYS A 284 -11.35 -5.92 15.67
CA CYS A 284 -10.51 -5.44 16.76
C CYS A 284 -11.32 -5.16 18.04
N ASP A 285 -12.53 -4.60 17.92
CA ASP A 285 -13.42 -4.34 19.08
C ASP A 285 -13.78 -5.64 19.84
N VAL A 286 -13.70 -6.80 19.21
CA VAL A 286 -13.92 -8.11 19.85
C VAL A 286 -12.63 -8.87 20.16
N GLY A 287 -11.47 -8.23 20.02
CA GLY A 287 -10.19 -8.80 20.40
C GLY A 287 -9.54 -9.73 19.37
N VAL A 288 -9.88 -9.62 18.08
CA VAL A 288 -9.11 -10.30 17.02
C VAL A 288 -7.83 -9.52 16.77
N ALA A 289 -6.69 -10.09 17.16
CA ALA A 289 -5.39 -9.42 17.12
C ALA A 289 -4.98 -8.96 15.71
N GLU A 290 -5.20 -9.81 14.70
CA GLU A 290 -4.90 -9.52 13.30
C GLU A 290 -5.72 -8.32 12.80
N SER A 291 -6.99 -8.24 13.17
CA SER A 291 -7.84 -7.09 12.85
C SER A 291 -7.35 -5.81 13.51
N CYS A 292 -6.83 -5.89 14.74
CA CYS A 292 -6.22 -4.75 15.40
C CYS A 292 -4.94 -4.28 14.71
N LEU A 293 -4.07 -5.21 14.30
CA LEU A 293 -2.85 -4.91 13.56
C LEU A 293 -3.18 -4.22 12.24
N ASP A 294 -4.11 -4.76 11.47
CA ASP A 294 -4.53 -4.20 10.19
C ASP A 294 -5.18 -2.81 10.34
N LEU A 295 -6.02 -2.64 11.36
CA LEU A 295 -6.68 -1.37 11.63
C LEU A 295 -5.66 -0.25 11.91
N ALA A 296 -4.62 -0.55 12.68
CA ALA A 296 -3.55 0.39 12.99
C ALA A 296 -2.47 0.49 11.91
N GLY A 297 -2.33 -0.51 11.05
CA GLY A 297 -1.27 -0.63 10.05
C GLY A 297 -1.12 0.61 9.16
N ARG A 298 -2.24 1.26 8.80
CA ARG A 298 -2.20 2.50 8.00
C ARG A 298 -1.52 3.65 8.73
N GLU A 299 -1.85 3.88 10.00
CA GLU A 299 -1.20 4.94 10.79
C GLU A 299 0.28 4.62 11.07
N MET A 300 0.61 3.33 11.18
CA MET A 300 1.99 2.87 11.30
C MET A 300 2.82 3.05 10.03
N GLN A 301 2.19 2.99 8.84
CA GLN A 301 2.86 3.12 7.55
C GLN A 301 2.97 4.57 7.06
N VAL A 302 1.87 5.32 7.15
CA VAL A 302 1.75 6.64 6.51
C VAL A 302 1.93 7.78 7.50
N HIS A 303 1.78 7.51 8.81
CA HIS A 303 1.82 8.53 9.86
C HIS A 303 0.90 9.71 9.51
N THR A 304 -0.41 9.48 9.52
CA THR A 304 -1.37 10.49 9.04
C THR A 304 -1.31 11.78 9.86
N ASP A 305 -0.76 11.70 11.08
CA ASP A 305 -0.66 12.79 12.06
C ASP A 305 -2.04 13.43 12.35
N THR A 306 -3.13 12.69 12.11
CA THR A 306 -4.48 13.13 12.46
C THR A 306 -4.93 12.51 13.79
N PRO A 307 -5.44 13.29 14.76
CA PRO A 307 -5.85 12.76 16.06
C PRO A 307 -6.81 11.56 16.01
N PRO A 308 -7.86 11.54 15.16
CA PRO A 308 -8.79 10.41 15.14
C PRO A 308 -8.17 9.10 14.61
N GLU A 309 -7.32 9.16 13.58
CA GLU A 309 -6.62 7.98 13.06
C GLU A 309 -5.60 7.47 14.08
N TYR A 310 -4.84 8.39 14.68
CA TYR A 310 -3.89 8.08 15.73
C TYR A 310 -4.54 7.40 16.93
N LEU A 311 -5.65 7.93 17.44
CA LEU A 311 -6.34 7.36 18.60
C LEU A 311 -6.95 6.00 18.29
N THR A 312 -7.49 5.78 17.09
CA THR A 312 -7.95 4.44 16.69
C THR A 312 -6.78 3.48 16.51
N ALA A 313 -5.64 3.91 15.98
CA ALA A 313 -4.47 3.06 15.87
C ALA A 313 -3.90 2.70 17.26
N LEU A 314 -3.82 3.67 18.17
CA LEU A 314 -3.36 3.45 19.55
C LEU A 314 -4.29 2.49 20.28
N GLN A 315 -5.61 2.70 20.19
CA GLN A 315 -6.61 1.76 20.68
C GLN A 315 -6.36 0.36 20.13
N ALA A 316 -6.26 0.23 18.80
CA ALA A 316 -6.15 -1.08 18.17
C ALA A 316 -4.89 -1.82 18.64
N MET A 317 -3.76 -1.13 18.69
CA MET A 317 -2.51 -1.69 19.19
C MET A 317 -2.56 -2.03 20.69
N THR A 318 -3.26 -1.23 21.50
CA THR A 318 -3.51 -1.60 22.90
C THR A 318 -4.40 -2.84 23.02
N ALA A 319 -5.50 -2.91 22.26
CA ALA A 319 -6.41 -4.05 22.27
C ALA A 319 -5.69 -5.34 21.83
N GLY A 320 -4.93 -5.29 20.72
CA GLY A 320 -4.10 -6.41 20.28
C GLY A 320 -3.00 -6.78 21.28
N CYS A 321 -2.41 -5.80 21.98
CA CYS A 321 -1.43 -6.09 23.02
C CYS A 321 -2.05 -6.84 24.21
N MET A 322 -3.29 -6.49 24.59
CA MET A 322 -4.03 -7.17 25.65
C MET A 322 -4.37 -8.63 25.33
N THR A 323 -4.41 -9.01 24.05
CA THR A 323 -4.56 -10.41 23.62
C THR A 323 -3.23 -11.17 23.64
N GLY A 324 -2.13 -10.53 24.05
CA GLY A 324 -0.79 -11.11 24.06
C GLY A 324 -0.08 -11.06 22.71
N ASN A 325 -0.55 -10.25 21.75
CA ASN A 325 0.11 -10.13 20.46
C ASN A 325 1.35 -9.21 20.55
N ASP A 326 2.52 -9.79 20.30
CA ASP A 326 3.82 -9.13 20.43
C ASP A 326 3.99 -7.93 19.50
N TYR A 327 3.54 -8.04 18.25
CA TYR A 327 3.58 -6.96 17.27
C TYR A 327 2.73 -5.78 17.72
N ALA A 328 1.53 -6.05 18.22
CA ALA A 328 0.63 -5.03 18.70
C ALA A 328 1.22 -4.31 19.92
N CYS A 329 1.81 -5.04 20.87
CA CYS A 329 2.50 -4.43 22.00
C CYS A 329 3.66 -3.54 21.57
N ARG A 330 4.54 -4.01 20.66
CA ARG A 330 5.66 -3.22 20.14
C ARG A 330 5.18 -1.92 19.50
N ASP A 331 4.18 -2.01 18.62
CA ASP A 331 3.70 -0.88 17.85
C ASP A 331 2.84 0.07 18.69
N MET A 332 2.20 -0.41 19.77
CA MET A 332 1.58 0.44 20.79
C MET A 332 2.59 1.41 21.41
N PHE A 333 3.78 0.94 21.82
CA PHE A 333 4.81 1.81 22.39
C PHE A 333 5.28 2.89 21.41
N ARG A 334 5.47 2.53 20.13
CA ARG A 334 5.82 3.49 19.07
C ARG A 334 4.76 4.57 18.90
N LEU A 335 3.47 4.21 18.98
CA LEU A 335 2.38 5.18 18.96
C LEU A 335 2.38 6.06 20.21
N MET A 336 2.65 5.51 21.39
CA MET A 336 2.76 6.31 22.61
C MET A 336 3.87 7.37 22.52
N GLU A 337 5.06 7.01 22.03
CA GLU A 337 6.16 7.96 21.82
C GLU A 337 5.77 9.12 20.88
N ARG A 338 4.87 8.89 19.92
CA ARG A 338 4.35 9.91 18.99
C ARG A 338 3.25 10.80 19.58
N ARG A 339 2.72 10.51 20.78
CA ARG A 339 1.53 11.19 21.32
C ARG A 339 1.69 12.70 21.40
N GLU A 340 2.81 13.19 21.90
CA GLU A 340 3.04 14.64 22.04
C GLU A 340 2.97 15.36 20.70
N LYS A 341 3.56 14.77 19.65
CA LYS A 341 3.56 15.31 18.29
C LYS A 341 2.13 15.41 17.73
N VAL A 342 1.32 14.37 17.88
CA VAL A 342 -0.01 14.28 17.24
C VAL A 342 -1.11 14.95 18.07
N MET A 343 -1.05 14.79 19.39
CA MET A 343 -2.08 15.23 20.34
C MET A 343 -1.73 16.52 21.08
N ALA A 344 -0.55 17.09 20.87
CA ALA A 344 -0.01 18.23 21.63
C ALA A 344 -0.04 18.01 23.16
N THR A 345 -0.03 16.75 23.57
CA THR A 345 -0.16 16.33 24.97
C THR A 345 0.79 15.17 25.21
N PRO A 346 1.74 15.25 26.15
CA PRO A 346 2.67 14.16 26.42
C PRO A 346 1.94 12.94 27.02
N VAL A 347 2.58 11.78 26.93
CA VAL A 347 2.09 10.56 27.60
C VAL A 347 2.19 10.73 29.12
N ALA A 348 1.12 10.40 29.84
CA ALA A 348 1.10 10.50 31.29
C ALA A 348 1.98 9.43 31.94
N ALA A 349 2.46 9.70 33.17
CA ALA A 349 3.22 8.73 33.97
C ALA A 349 2.48 7.40 34.12
N GLU A 350 1.18 7.48 34.39
CA GLU A 350 0.30 6.31 34.52
C GLU A 350 0.31 5.45 33.26
N ASP A 351 0.16 6.08 32.09
CA ASP A 351 0.09 5.38 30.80
C ASP A 351 1.39 4.62 30.52
N TRP A 352 2.55 5.24 30.76
CA TRP A 352 3.85 4.58 30.61
C TRP A 352 3.98 3.36 31.52
N TYR A 353 3.59 3.52 32.78
CA TYR A 353 3.68 2.44 33.77
C TYR A 353 2.77 1.26 33.40
N GLN A 354 1.51 1.53 33.04
CA GLN A 354 0.55 0.48 32.68
C GLN A 354 0.91 -0.20 31.37
N ALA A 355 1.39 0.55 30.36
CA ALA A 355 1.88 -0.04 29.12
C ALA A 355 3.07 -0.97 29.37
N ALA A 356 4.01 -0.56 30.21
CA ALA A 356 5.13 -1.40 30.63
C ALA A 356 4.65 -2.67 31.33
N LEU A 357 3.68 -2.57 32.25
CA LEU A 357 3.10 -3.73 32.94
C LEU A 357 2.46 -4.74 32.00
N LEU A 358 1.72 -4.28 30.98
CA LEU A 358 1.07 -5.16 29.99
C LEU A 358 2.08 -6.10 29.30
N ARG A 359 3.31 -5.62 29.05
CA ARG A 359 4.34 -6.34 28.29
C ARG A 359 5.43 -6.99 29.15
N ALA A 360 5.68 -6.47 30.36
CA ALA A 360 6.80 -6.88 31.20
C ALA A 360 6.84 -8.38 31.53
N ALA A 361 5.68 -9.05 31.55
CA ALA A 361 5.56 -10.47 31.86
C ALA A 361 5.86 -11.40 30.66
N THR A 362 5.77 -10.89 29.43
CA THR A 362 5.85 -11.71 28.20
C THR A 362 7.07 -11.41 27.34
N CYS A 363 7.73 -10.26 27.55
CA CYS A 363 8.97 -9.93 26.84
C CYS A 363 10.16 -10.76 27.33
N ARG A 364 11.18 -10.88 26.48
CA ARG A 364 12.45 -11.54 26.74
C ARG A 364 13.51 -10.49 27.07
N PRO A 365 14.22 -10.61 28.21
CA PRO A 365 15.27 -9.66 28.59
C PRO A 365 16.55 -9.79 27.74
N ASP A 366 16.63 -10.82 26.90
CA ASP A 366 17.77 -11.12 26.04
C ASP A 366 18.07 -9.95 25.06
N PRO A 367 19.27 -9.35 25.11
CA PRO A 367 19.64 -8.24 24.23
C PRO A 367 19.77 -8.66 22.75
N THR A 368 19.81 -9.95 22.45
CA THR A 368 19.85 -10.49 21.09
C THR A 368 18.47 -10.87 20.54
N ALA A 369 17.42 -10.81 21.37
CA ALA A 369 16.06 -11.03 20.90
C ALA A 369 15.70 -9.97 19.85
N GLY A 370 15.07 -10.40 18.76
CA GLY A 370 14.49 -9.46 17.79
C GLY A 370 13.50 -8.51 18.47
N ASP A 371 13.31 -7.33 17.90
CA ASP A 371 12.48 -6.24 18.45
C ASP A 371 11.08 -6.68 18.91
N GLU A 372 10.53 -7.72 18.29
CA GLU A 372 9.22 -8.30 18.58
C GLU A 372 9.14 -8.89 20.01
N TYR A 373 10.19 -9.60 20.43
CA TYR A 373 10.22 -10.28 21.73
C TYR A 373 11.03 -9.51 22.77
N SER A 374 11.71 -8.44 22.39
CA SER A 374 12.61 -7.70 23.27
C SER A 374 11.86 -6.98 24.40
N CYS A 375 12.44 -6.96 25.60
CA CYS A 375 12.00 -6.08 26.69
C CYS A 375 12.39 -4.60 26.50
N ARG A 376 13.06 -4.25 25.39
CA ARG A 376 13.50 -2.87 25.10
C ARG A 376 12.39 -1.82 25.22
N PRO A 377 11.19 -2.00 24.63
CA PRO A 377 10.10 -1.02 24.81
C PRO A 377 9.64 -0.89 26.26
N VAL A 378 9.68 -1.97 27.03
CA VAL A 378 9.34 -1.98 28.46
C VAL A 378 10.36 -1.18 29.28
N TYR A 379 11.66 -1.33 28.98
CA TYR A 379 12.70 -0.55 29.64
C TYR A 379 12.57 0.95 29.34
N ARG A 380 12.31 1.33 28.09
CA ARG A 380 12.05 2.73 27.73
C ARG A 380 10.83 3.29 28.47
N ALA A 381 9.73 2.55 28.50
CA ALA A 381 8.51 2.96 29.19
C ALA A 381 8.71 3.11 30.71
N TYR A 382 9.40 2.17 31.37
CA TYR A 382 9.73 2.32 32.79
C TYR A 382 10.71 3.47 33.07
N THR A 383 11.64 3.74 32.16
CA THR A 383 12.55 4.89 32.27
C THR A 383 11.75 6.20 32.19
N ALA A 384 10.92 6.36 31.15
CA ALA A 384 10.05 7.51 30.98
C ALA A 384 9.13 7.70 32.20
N PHE A 385 8.53 6.62 32.72
CA PHE A 385 7.74 6.65 33.95
C PHE A 385 8.55 7.18 35.15
N VAL A 386 9.76 6.64 35.39
CA VAL A 386 10.60 7.06 36.52
C VAL A 386 11.01 8.53 36.44
N GLU A 387 11.18 9.07 35.24
CA GLU A 387 11.56 10.46 35.01
C GLU A 387 10.42 11.45 35.29
N ILE A 388 9.17 11.07 34.99
CA ILE A 388 8.02 11.98 35.09
C ILE A 388 7.08 11.67 36.27
N ALA A 389 7.28 10.57 36.99
CA ALA A 389 6.49 10.19 38.15
C ALA A 389 6.61 11.23 39.28
N ALA A 390 5.53 11.41 40.04
CA ALA A 390 5.53 12.29 41.19
C ALA A 390 6.47 11.77 42.29
N ASP A 391 7.07 12.71 43.04
CA ASP A 391 7.91 12.39 44.19
C ASP A 391 7.14 11.50 45.19
N GLY A 392 7.72 10.35 45.52
CA GLY A 392 7.15 9.40 46.47
C GLY A 392 6.15 8.40 45.87
N ASP A 393 5.96 8.36 44.55
CA ASP A 393 5.17 7.29 43.92
C ASP A 393 5.80 5.92 44.23
N PRO A 394 5.09 5.00 44.93
CA PRO A 394 5.66 3.73 45.36
C PRO A 394 6.06 2.81 44.20
N ARG A 395 5.54 3.04 43.00
CA ARG A 395 5.80 2.23 41.81
C ARG A 395 7.16 2.55 41.17
N VAL A 396 7.75 3.70 41.49
CA VAL A 396 9.11 4.05 41.03
C VAL A 396 10.13 3.01 41.49
N ALA A 397 9.98 2.47 42.70
CA ALA A 397 10.85 1.41 43.20
C ALA A 397 10.73 0.13 42.36
N GLN A 398 9.51 -0.25 41.98
CA GLN A 398 9.26 -1.41 41.12
C GLN A 398 9.88 -1.24 39.73
N ALA A 399 9.65 -0.09 39.08
CA ALA A 399 10.24 0.21 37.77
C ALA A 399 11.77 0.21 37.80
N ARG A 400 12.39 0.84 38.81
CA ARG A 400 13.85 0.84 39.00
C ARG A 400 14.41 -0.56 39.22
N ASN A 401 13.72 -1.42 39.98
CA ASN A 401 14.15 -2.80 40.18
C ASN A 401 14.12 -3.59 38.87
N TYR A 402 13.10 -3.39 38.03
CA TYR A 402 12.99 -4.02 36.72
C TYR A 402 14.13 -3.57 35.78
N LEU A 403 14.40 -2.26 35.72
CA LEU A 403 15.51 -1.68 34.97
C LEU A 403 16.87 -2.23 35.44
N ALA A 404 17.10 -2.25 36.75
CA ALA A 404 18.35 -2.79 37.32
C ALA A 404 18.57 -4.27 36.96
N ALA A 405 17.51 -5.09 36.97
CA ALA A 405 17.59 -6.50 36.56
C ALA A 405 17.93 -6.65 35.07
N GLY A 406 17.30 -5.85 34.19
CA GLY A 406 17.62 -5.85 32.76
C GLY A 406 19.06 -5.41 32.48
N CYS A 407 19.54 -4.39 33.19
CA CYS A 407 20.91 -3.92 33.06
C CYS A 407 21.92 -4.98 33.52
N ALA A 408 21.65 -5.67 34.63
CA ALA A 408 22.47 -6.78 35.12
C ALA A 408 22.50 -7.97 34.14
N ALA A 409 21.46 -8.14 33.33
CA ALA A 409 21.40 -9.13 32.25
C ALA A 409 22.14 -8.68 30.97
N GLY A 410 22.78 -7.51 30.97
CA GLY A 410 23.53 -6.99 29.83
C GLY A 410 22.70 -6.19 28.83
N ASN A 411 21.45 -5.86 29.17
CA ASN A 411 20.59 -5.04 28.30
C ASN A 411 20.85 -3.55 28.55
N THR A 412 21.45 -2.89 27.56
CA THR A 412 21.87 -1.48 27.66
C THR A 412 20.70 -0.50 27.73
N ASP A 413 19.54 -0.84 27.15
CA ASP A 413 18.34 0.02 27.22
C ASP A 413 17.73 0.03 28.63
N ALA A 414 18.06 -0.96 29.48
CA ALA A 414 17.63 -1.04 30.87
C ALA A 414 18.59 -0.36 31.84
N CYS A 415 19.81 -0.07 31.38
CA CYS A 415 20.79 0.62 32.20
C CYS A 415 20.43 2.11 32.32
N PRO A 416 20.78 2.76 33.44
CA PRO A 416 20.76 4.21 33.51
C PRO A 416 21.57 4.73 32.34
N ALA A 417 20.96 5.55 31.48
CA ALA A 417 21.65 6.05 30.31
C ALA A 417 22.98 6.69 30.74
N PRO A 418 24.13 6.36 30.11
CA PRO A 418 25.24 7.30 30.13
C PRO A 418 24.70 8.65 29.62
N PRO A 419 25.26 9.80 30.02
CA PRO A 419 24.72 11.10 29.62
C PRO A 419 24.38 11.09 28.12
N GLN A 420 23.16 11.49 27.80
CA GLN A 420 22.46 11.40 26.50
C GLN A 420 23.27 11.87 25.27
N ASP A 421 24.44 12.47 25.47
CA ASP A 421 25.29 13.05 24.45
C ASP A 421 26.58 12.26 24.15
N ALA A 422 26.81 11.08 24.71
CA ALA A 422 28.09 10.37 24.51
C ALA A 422 28.38 10.02 23.03
N GLU A 423 27.39 9.49 22.30
CA GLU A 423 27.52 9.20 20.88
C GLU A 423 27.60 10.48 20.04
N PHE A 424 26.74 11.46 20.32
CA PHE A 424 26.79 12.78 19.70
C PHE A 424 28.17 13.41 19.88
N ARG A 425 28.73 13.45 21.09
CA ARG A 425 30.05 14.03 21.40
C ARG A 425 31.16 13.34 20.62
N ARG A 426 31.11 12.01 20.49
CA ARG A 426 32.07 11.23 19.70
C ARG A 426 32.01 11.62 18.22
N LEU A 427 30.82 11.61 17.63
CA LEU A 427 30.61 11.95 16.22
C LEU A 427 30.92 13.42 15.93
N ALA A 428 30.51 14.32 16.82
CA ALA A 428 30.79 15.74 16.75
C ALA A 428 32.29 16.04 16.82
N LEU A 429 33.07 15.27 17.58
CA LEU A 429 34.53 15.40 17.60
C LEU A 429 35.14 15.01 16.24
N ILE A 430 34.71 13.89 15.65
CA ILE A 430 35.19 13.44 14.35
C ILE A 430 34.82 14.47 13.27
N CYS A 431 33.56 14.92 13.25
CA CYS A 431 33.04 15.94 12.33
C CYS A 431 33.87 17.24 12.38
N ARG A 432 34.22 17.72 13.57
CA ARG A 432 35.01 18.96 13.71
C ARG A 432 36.48 18.81 13.34
N THR A 433 37.04 17.60 13.40
CA THR A 433 38.49 17.38 13.33
C THR A 433 38.97 16.74 12.04
N GLN A 434 38.09 16.02 11.32
CA GLN A 434 38.44 15.33 10.08
C GLN A 434 37.75 15.98 8.88
N ASP A 435 38.55 16.50 7.94
CA ASP A 435 38.05 17.05 6.67
C ASP A 435 38.15 16.00 5.56
N THR A 436 37.44 14.89 5.78
CA THR A 436 37.44 13.67 4.94
C THR A 436 35.99 13.21 4.70
N PRO A 437 35.75 12.27 3.77
CA PRO A 437 34.43 11.64 3.63
C PRO A 437 33.88 11.07 4.95
N ASP A 438 34.74 10.43 5.76
CA ASP A 438 34.37 9.91 7.09
C ASP A 438 33.97 11.05 8.06
N GLY A 439 34.67 12.19 7.99
CA GLY A 439 34.30 13.40 8.72
C GLY A 439 32.91 13.92 8.36
N ALA A 440 32.60 13.98 7.06
CA ALA A 440 31.27 14.39 6.58
C ALA A 440 30.17 13.39 6.97
N GLN A 441 30.47 12.09 6.92
CA GLN A 441 29.58 11.06 7.43
C GLN A 441 29.36 11.21 8.94
N ALA A 442 30.40 11.51 9.71
CA ALA A 442 30.29 11.78 11.14
C ALA A 442 29.47 13.05 11.44
N CYS A 443 29.53 14.08 10.61
CA CYS A 443 28.66 15.26 10.75
C CYS A 443 27.18 14.89 10.58
N SER A 444 26.87 14.08 9.56
CA SER A 444 25.50 13.60 9.32
C SER A 444 25.02 12.66 10.43
N GLY A 445 25.91 11.78 10.91
CA GLY A 445 25.64 10.93 12.07
C GLY A 445 25.44 11.72 13.36
N ALA A 446 26.19 12.81 13.57
CA ALA A 446 26.03 13.69 14.72
C ALA A 446 24.67 14.39 14.69
N LEU A 447 24.17 14.83 13.53
CA LEU A 447 22.80 15.33 13.39
C LEU A 447 21.77 14.26 13.78
N ALA A 448 21.92 13.03 13.26
CA ALA A 448 20.98 11.95 13.56
C ALA A 448 20.99 11.58 15.06
N ALA A 449 22.16 11.46 15.67
CA ALA A 449 22.30 11.20 17.11
C ALA A 449 21.77 12.36 17.96
N TYR A 450 22.05 13.61 17.58
CA TYR A 450 21.55 14.77 18.31
C TYR A 450 20.02 14.85 18.28
N ALA A 451 19.43 14.67 17.11
CA ALA A 451 17.98 14.72 16.93
C ALA A 451 17.27 13.52 17.56
N ARG A 452 17.94 12.37 17.72
CA ARG A 452 17.38 11.19 18.40
C ARG A 452 17.52 11.27 19.92
N ASP A 453 18.72 11.60 20.39
CA ASP A 453 19.12 11.30 21.76
C ASP A 453 19.30 12.56 22.64
N VAL A 454 19.40 13.76 22.03
CA VAL A 454 19.68 15.01 22.77
C VAL A 454 18.49 15.96 22.73
N SER A 455 18.10 16.44 21.55
CA SER A 455 16.96 17.35 21.41
C SER A 455 16.52 17.48 19.95
N VAL A 456 15.21 17.41 19.73
CA VAL A 456 14.57 17.74 18.44
C VAL A 456 14.29 19.24 18.28
N THR A 457 14.24 19.99 19.38
CA THR A 457 13.86 21.42 19.40
C THR A 457 15.05 22.36 19.61
N GLU A 458 16.05 21.96 20.38
CA GLU A 458 17.20 22.79 20.75
C GLU A 458 18.41 22.50 19.84
N ILE A 459 18.32 22.83 18.55
CA ILE A 459 19.37 22.48 17.58
C ILE A 459 20.62 23.38 17.62
N GLU A 460 20.60 24.51 18.34
CA GLU A 460 21.71 25.49 18.27
C GLU A 460 23.10 24.92 18.61
N PRO A 461 23.28 24.02 19.59
CA PRO A 461 24.57 23.36 19.83
C PRO A 461 25.09 22.56 18.63
N LEU A 462 24.19 21.87 17.91
CA LEU A 462 24.52 21.16 16.67
C LEU A 462 24.87 22.15 15.56
N VAL A 463 24.10 23.24 15.41
CA VAL A 463 24.38 24.30 14.42
C VAL A 463 25.77 24.88 14.64
N ALA A 464 26.09 25.30 15.87
CA ALA A 464 27.39 25.88 16.20
C ALA A 464 28.55 24.89 15.91
N MET A 465 28.32 23.61 16.17
CA MET A 465 29.29 22.55 15.85
C MET A 465 29.52 22.42 14.34
N LEU A 466 28.44 22.39 13.56
CA LEU A 466 28.48 22.30 12.09
C LEU A 466 29.08 23.56 11.44
N GLU A 467 28.81 24.75 11.99
CA GLU A 467 29.45 26.00 11.58
C GLU A 467 30.97 25.96 11.81
N GLY A 468 31.43 25.38 12.92
CA GLY A 468 32.85 25.13 13.15
C GLY A 468 33.49 24.12 12.18
N ALA A 469 32.67 23.25 11.57
CA ALA A 469 33.08 22.26 10.57
C ALA A 469 32.80 22.70 9.12
N CYS A 470 32.26 23.91 8.92
CA CYS A 470 31.97 24.50 7.62
C CYS A 470 32.54 25.93 7.53
N GLY A 471 33.73 26.04 6.95
CA GLY A 471 34.44 27.29 6.76
C GLY A 471 35.47 27.23 5.62
N PRO A 472 36.32 28.25 5.46
CA PRO A 472 37.24 28.35 4.34
C PRO A 472 38.28 27.21 4.25
N THR A 473 38.61 26.59 5.39
CA THR A 473 39.66 25.56 5.50
C THR A 473 39.14 24.18 5.86
N ARG A 474 37.84 24.03 6.12
CA ARG A 474 37.18 22.77 6.49
C ARG A 474 35.76 22.78 5.97
N PHE A 475 35.34 21.74 5.27
CA PHE A 475 34.03 21.74 4.61
C PHE A 475 33.26 20.42 4.77
N ALA A 476 33.79 19.45 5.51
CA ALA A 476 33.08 18.23 5.88
C ALA A 476 31.68 18.48 6.50
N GLY A 477 31.51 19.57 7.27
CA GLY A 477 30.23 19.92 7.89
C GLY A 477 29.23 20.64 6.98
N CYS A 478 29.66 21.14 5.81
CA CYS A 478 28.85 22.07 5.02
C CYS A 478 27.58 21.43 4.44
N ALA A 479 27.63 20.17 4.01
CA ALA A 479 26.46 19.50 3.45
C ALA A 479 25.38 19.29 4.52
N THR A 480 25.76 18.81 5.70
CA THR A 480 24.86 18.65 6.85
C THR A 480 24.33 20.00 7.33
N LEU A 481 25.16 21.04 7.37
CA LEU A 481 24.71 22.39 7.74
C LEU A 481 23.69 22.95 6.74
N ALA A 482 23.94 22.78 5.44
CA ALA A 482 23.02 23.18 4.37
C ALA A 482 21.68 22.41 4.47
N PHE A 483 21.71 21.14 4.87
CA PHE A 483 20.51 20.37 5.16
C PHE A 483 19.73 20.93 6.36
N VAL A 484 20.42 21.23 7.48
CA VAL A 484 19.81 21.86 8.67
C VAL A 484 19.15 23.19 8.33
N TYR A 485 19.70 23.98 7.41
CA TYR A 485 19.10 25.24 6.94
C TYR A 485 18.06 25.08 5.83
N SER A 486 17.77 23.86 5.37
CA SER A 486 16.74 23.62 4.36
C SER A 486 15.34 23.49 4.99
N SER A 487 14.32 23.37 4.16
CA SER A 487 12.96 22.99 4.58
C SER A 487 12.74 21.47 4.58
N HIS A 488 13.76 20.67 4.25
CA HIS A 488 13.61 19.21 4.17
C HIS A 488 13.43 18.60 5.56
N THR A 489 12.71 17.50 5.58
CA THR A 489 12.53 16.67 6.77
C THR A 489 13.40 15.43 6.65
N LEU A 490 14.14 15.11 7.71
CA LEU A 490 14.80 13.82 7.90
C LEU A 490 13.87 12.92 8.71
N THR A 491 13.42 11.83 8.11
CA THR A 491 12.55 10.84 8.74
C THR A 491 13.25 9.48 8.83
N GLY A 492 13.14 8.80 9.97
CA GLY A 492 13.61 7.43 10.21
C GLY A 492 12.79 6.76 11.31
N GLN A 493 13.05 5.47 11.59
CA GLN A 493 12.26 4.65 12.52
C GLN A 493 11.99 5.32 13.88
N ASP A 494 12.94 6.12 14.39
CA ASP A 494 12.83 6.89 15.64
C ASP A 494 13.39 8.33 15.46
N LEU A 495 13.20 8.94 14.28
CA LEU A 495 13.80 10.25 13.96
C LEU A 495 12.85 11.07 13.11
N THR A 496 12.47 12.26 13.58
CA THR A 496 11.86 13.29 12.73
C THR A 496 12.56 14.61 13.02
N PHE A 497 13.27 15.13 12.03
CA PHE A 497 13.93 16.43 12.12
C PHE A 497 13.51 17.29 10.94
N ILE A 498 12.96 18.48 11.22
CA ILE A 498 12.58 19.46 10.21
C ILE A 498 13.65 20.55 10.19
N GLY A 499 14.23 20.81 9.02
CA GLY A 499 15.20 21.89 8.89
C GLY A 499 14.62 23.27 9.18
N LYS A 500 15.48 24.24 9.47
CA LYS A 500 15.12 25.59 9.96
C LYS A 500 14.50 26.51 8.88
N ASP A 501 14.45 26.06 7.63
CA ASP A 501 13.98 26.84 6.48
C ASP A 501 14.64 28.23 6.36
N GLN A 502 15.98 28.25 6.32
CA GLN A 502 16.80 29.46 6.24
C GLN A 502 17.55 29.47 4.89
N PRO A 503 16.88 29.80 3.77
CA PRO A 503 17.38 29.57 2.42
C PRO A 503 18.70 30.30 2.10
N ASP A 504 18.95 31.47 2.70
CA ASP A 504 20.18 32.22 2.48
C ASP A 504 21.37 31.65 3.26
N ARG A 505 21.15 31.17 4.50
CA ARG A 505 22.20 30.46 5.25
C ARG A 505 22.50 29.11 4.62
N ARG A 506 21.49 28.43 4.07
CA ARG A 506 21.67 27.24 3.23
C ARG A 506 22.56 27.54 2.02
N LEU A 507 22.28 28.61 1.28
CA LEU A 507 23.08 29.01 0.12
C LEU A 507 24.54 29.27 0.54
N GLN A 508 24.77 30.01 1.62
CA GLN A 508 26.11 30.31 2.12
C GLN A 508 26.90 29.04 2.51
N ALA A 509 26.25 28.07 3.18
CA ALA A 509 26.88 26.80 3.52
C ALA A 509 27.26 26.00 2.27
N LEU A 510 26.38 25.97 1.26
CA LEU A 510 26.63 25.31 -0.03
C LEU A 510 27.79 25.97 -0.82
N GLU A 511 27.85 27.30 -0.86
CA GLU A 511 28.94 28.07 -1.50
C GLU A 511 30.30 27.83 -0.81
N THR A 512 30.28 27.70 0.51
CA THR A 512 31.46 27.36 1.31
C THR A 512 31.92 25.94 1.02
N GLY A 513 30.98 24.99 0.99
CA GLY A 513 31.26 23.57 0.83
C GLY A 513 31.53 23.10 -0.59
N CYS A 514 31.10 23.84 -1.61
CA CYS A 514 31.36 23.46 -3.00
C CYS A 514 32.81 23.72 -3.38
N ARG A 515 33.60 22.64 -3.46
CA ARG A 515 35.01 22.61 -3.85
C ARG A 515 35.28 21.39 -4.75
N PRO A 516 36.30 21.44 -5.63
CA PRO A 516 36.74 20.23 -6.37
C PRO A 516 37.11 19.09 -5.41
N GLY A 517 36.75 17.87 -5.77
CA GLY A 517 37.02 16.66 -4.97
C GLY A 517 35.78 16.04 -4.33
N LEU A 518 35.89 14.77 -3.92
CA LEU A 518 34.76 13.96 -3.46
C LEU A 518 33.97 14.58 -2.30
N LEU A 519 34.66 15.26 -1.38
CA LEU A 519 34.04 15.88 -0.21
C LEU A 519 33.16 17.09 -0.57
N GLY A 520 33.52 17.85 -1.61
CA GLY A 520 32.75 19.02 -2.05
C GLY A 520 31.62 18.69 -3.03
N LEU A 521 31.63 17.49 -3.62
CA LEU A 521 30.71 17.07 -4.68
C LEU A 521 29.22 17.22 -4.29
N PRO A 522 28.75 16.75 -3.12
CA PRO A 522 27.34 16.92 -2.73
C PRO A 522 26.93 18.40 -2.62
N ASN A 523 27.81 19.23 -2.04
CA ASN A 523 27.57 20.66 -1.91
C ASN A 523 27.49 21.35 -3.27
N CYS A 524 28.37 21.01 -4.22
CA CYS A 524 28.34 21.59 -5.56
C CYS A 524 27.05 21.26 -6.31
N ARG A 525 26.60 20.00 -6.27
CA ARG A 525 25.33 19.63 -6.89
C ARG A 525 24.15 20.43 -6.32
N ASP A 526 24.05 20.48 -5.00
CA ASP A 526 22.93 21.13 -4.32
C ASP A 526 22.99 22.66 -4.43
N LEU A 527 24.20 23.23 -4.53
CA LEU A 527 24.43 24.63 -4.86
C LEU A 527 23.89 24.95 -6.25
N ALA A 528 24.30 24.17 -7.26
CA ALA A 528 23.86 24.36 -8.64
C ALA A 528 22.33 24.26 -8.78
N LYS A 529 21.69 23.25 -8.16
CA LYS A 529 20.22 23.14 -8.08
C LYS A 529 19.54 24.33 -7.41
N THR A 530 20.22 24.97 -6.45
CA THR A 530 19.67 26.13 -5.74
C THR A 530 19.82 27.39 -6.57
N LEU A 531 20.94 27.56 -7.26
CA LEU A 531 21.19 28.66 -8.19
C LEU A 531 20.26 28.61 -9.40
N ASP A 532 20.07 27.42 -9.98
CA ASP A 532 19.14 27.18 -11.08
C ASP A 532 17.71 27.61 -10.73
N ARG A 533 17.19 27.12 -9.58
CA ARG A 533 15.86 27.54 -9.08
C ARG A 533 15.74 29.03 -8.79
N ARG A 534 16.85 29.73 -8.53
CA ARG A 534 16.90 31.19 -8.34
C ARG A 534 17.09 31.95 -9.67
N GLY A 535 17.15 31.26 -10.81
CA GLY A 535 17.34 31.85 -12.13
C GLY A 535 18.79 32.24 -12.46
N ALA A 536 19.77 31.82 -11.64
CA ALA A 536 21.19 32.10 -11.85
C ALA A 536 21.84 31.04 -12.75
N VAL A 537 21.31 30.90 -13.98
CA VAL A 537 21.60 29.79 -14.91
C VAL A 537 23.09 29.63 -15.22
N GLU A 538 23.79 30.68 -15.62
CA GLU A 538 25.23 30.59 -15.94
C GLU A 538 26.07 30.16 -14.72
N ARG A 539 25.73 30.68 -13.54
CA ARG A 539 26.43 30.32 -12.31
C ARG A 539 26.13 28.87 -11.92
N ALA A 540 24.91 28.40 -12.12
CA ALA A 540 24.56 27.00 -11.91
C ALA A 540 25.35 26.09 -12.86
N ALA A 541 25.48 26.47 -14.14
CA ALA A 541 26.26 25.72 -15.13
C ALA A 541 27.73 25.59 -14.74
N GLU A 542 28.38 26.68 -14.29
CA GLU A 542 29.77 26.65 -13.80
C GLU A 542 29.95 25.67 -12.61
N VAL A 543 29.01 25.67 -11.68
CA VAL A 543 29.05 24.81 -10.49
C VAL A 543 28.80 23.35 -10.88
N TYR A 544 27.85 23.07 -11.77
CA TYR A 544 27.63 21.73 -12.31
C TYR A 544 28.84 21.22 -13.09
N ALA A 545 29.48 22.06 -13.89
CA ALA A 545 30.69 21.71 -14.61
C ALA A 545 31.82 21.32 -13.65
N THR A 546 31.97 22.05 -12.53
CA THR A 546 32.94 21.72 -11.47
C THR A 546 32.65 20.37 -10.81
N ALA A 547 31.38 20.12 -10.46
CA ALA A 547 30.94 18.84 -9.90
C ALA A 547 31.17 17.68 -10.88
N CYS A 548 30.79 17.85 -12.15
CA CYS A 548 30.97 16.83 -13.17
C CYS A 548 32.45 16.56 -13.46
N ALA A 549 33.30 17.59 -13.50
CA ALA A 549 34.75 17.42 -13.65
C ALA A 549 35.34 16.59 -12.50
N THR A 550 34.84 16.77 -11.27
CA THR A 550 35.23 15.93 -10.12
C THR A 550 34.83 14.47 -10.33
N ILE A 551 33.60 14.20 -10.77
CA ILE A 551 33.13 12.83 -11.06
C ILE A 551 34.02 12.16 -12.12
N ARG A 552 34.35 12.89 -13.19
CA ARG A 552 35.20 12.40 -14.29
C ARG A 552 36.64 12.12 -13.84
N ALA A 553 37.17 12.87 -12.88
CA ALA A 553 38.52 12.68 -12.37
C ALA A 553 38.64 11.49 -11.39
N GLU A 554 37.56 11.14 -10.69
CA GLU A 554 37.53 10.12 -9.63
C GLU A 554 36.90 8.79 -10.08
N SER A 555 36.69 8.62 -11.39
CA SER A 555 35.82 7.60 -11.99
C SER A 555 36.24 6.15 -11.77
N GLU A 556 37.43 5.88 -11.24
CA GLU A 556 37.90 4.51 -10.98
C GLU A 556 37.57 4.00 -9.55
N VAL A 557 37.31 4.88 -8.58
CA VAL A 557 37.42 4.49 -7.14
C VAL A 557 36.12 4.66 -6.32
N ALA A 558 35.20 5.55 -6.70
CA ALA A 558 34.05 5.87 -5.85
C ALA A 558 32.68 5.69 -6.54
N VAL A 559 32.02 4.56 -6.28
CA VAL A 559 30.60 4.33 -6.65
C VAL A 559 29.70 5.49 -6.21
N TYR A 560 30.00 6.09 -5.05
CA TYR A 560 29.30 7.26 -4.50
C TYR A 560 29.37 8.49 -5.41
N ALA A 561 30.52 8.74 -6.05
CA ALA A 561 30.69 9.92 -6.91
C ALA A 561 29.83 9.80 -8.17
N ARG A 562 29.73 8.59 -8.72
CA ARG A 562 28.94 8.31 -9.92
C ARG A 562 27.46 8.60 -9.66
N GLY A 563 26.86 8.03 -8.60
CA GLY A 563 25.44 8.26 -8.25
C GLY A 563 25.04 9.68 -7.82
N ASN A 564 25.93 10.69 -7.91
CA ASN A 564 25.59 12.05 -7.54
C ASN A 564 24.66 12.74 -8.55
N GLY A 565 24.72 12.38 -9.84
CA GLY A 565 23.86 12.92 -10.90
C GLY A 565 24.24 14.30 -11.45
N ALA A 566 25.33 14.93 -10.98
CA ALA A 566 25.69 16.28 -11.40
C ALA A 566 25.97 16.44 -12.90
N CYS A 567 26.57 15.45 -13.56
CA CYS A 567 26.79 15.50 -15.01
C CYS A 567 25.47 15.46 -15.80
N PHE A 568 24.52 14.62 -15.37
CA PHE A 568 23.21 14.53 -16.03
C PHE A 568 22.44 15.85 -15.92
N GLU A 569 22.41 16.44 -14.73
CA GLU A 569 21.75 17.72 -14.48
C GLU A 569 22.43 18.87 -15.23
N ALA A 570 23.76 18.85 -15.40
CA ALA A 570 24.49 19.78 -16.25
C ALA A 570 23.97 19.73 -17.70
N GLY A 571 23.82 18.51 -18.24
CA GLY A 571 23.28 18.30 -19.57
C GLY A 571 21.84 18.80 -19.70
N LEU A 572 20.98 18.57 -18.70
CA LEU A 572 19.61 19.08 -18.69
C LEU A 572 19.55 20.60 -18.67
N LEU A 573 20.39 21.26 -17.86
CA LEU A 573 20.48 22.72 -17.79
C LEU A 573 20.89 23.31 -19.15
N ASP A 574 21.94 22.76 -19.75
CA ASP A 574 22.45 23.21 -21.05
C ASP A 574 21.43 22.98 -22.17
N LEU A 575 20.73 21.84 -22.16
CA LEU A 575 19.69 21.54 -23.15
C LEU A 575 18.48 22.48 -23.03
N ARG A 576 17.95 22.65 -21.80
CA ARG A 576 16.64 23.28 -21.59
C ARG A 576 16.70 24.79 -21.41
N GLN A 577 17.78 25.31 -20.84
CA GLN A 577 17.85 26.71 -20.42
C GLN A 577 18.88 27.52 -21.18
N ARG A 578 20.08 26.96 -21.43
CA ARG A 578 21.15 27.64 -22.18
C ARG A 578 21.07 27.38 -23.68
N HIS A 579 20.35 26.33 -24.07
CA HIS A 579 20.26 25.83 -25.45
C HIS A 579 21.64 25.53 -26.07
N ASP A 580 22.60 25.13 -25.25
CA ASP A 580 23.95 24.73 -25.66
C ASP A 580 23.96 23.22 -25.98
N LEU A 581 23.51 22.87 -27.18
CA LEU A 581 23.40 21.47 -27.61
C LEU A 581 24.75 20.72 -27.59
N PRO A 582 25.88 21.31 -28.04
CA PRO A 582 27.18 20.64 -27.93
C PRO A 582 27.58 20.30 -26.48
N ALA A 583 27.38 21.23 -25.54
CA ALA A 583 27.69 20.99 -24.14
C ALA A 583 26.77 19.93 -23.52
N ALA A 584 25.46 20.04 -23.79
CA ALA A 584 24.48 19.06 -23.35
C ALA A 584 24.80 17.64 -23.87
N ARG A 585 25.14 17.51 -25.16
CA ARG A 585 25.53 16.23 -25.77
C ARG A 585 26.76 15.65 -25.07
N ALA A 586 27.79 16.46 -24.79
CA ALA A 586 29.00 16.00 -24.14
C ALA A 586 28.75 15.45 -22.72
N TYR A 587 27.85 16.10 -21.96
CA TYR A 587 27.45 15.63 -20.63
C TYR A 587 26.64 14.33 -20.69
N PHE A 588 25.62 14.28 -21.56
CA PHE A 588 24.81 13.08 -21.67
C PHE A 588 25.60 11.89 -22.24
N ASP A 589 26.53 12.11 -23.17
CA ASP A 589 27.39 11.06 -23.71
C ASP A 589 28.23 10.41 -22.61
N TYR A 590 28.84 11.22 -21.74
CA TYR A 590 29.56 10.71 -20.58
C TYR A 590 28.66 9.86 -19.67
N VAL A 591 27.46 10.35 -19.33
CA VAL A 591 26.54 9.65 -18.41
C VAL A 591 25.95 8.38 -19.05
N CYS A 592 25.55 8.42 -20.31
CA CYS A 592 24.97 7.29 -21.03
C CYS A 592 25.98 6.13 -21.18
N ASN A 593 27.27 6.44 -21.35
CA ASN A 593 28.34 5.46 -21.52
C ASN A 593 28.91 4.89 -20.21
N ASP A 594 28.49 5.38 -19.05
CA ASP A 594 28.89 4.82 -17.75
C ASP A 594 27.79 3.88 -17.21
N PRO A 595 27.99 2.55 -17.23
CA PRO A 595 26.98 1.58 -16.82
C PRO A 595 26.66 1.61 -15.33
N HIS A 596 27.46 2.31 -14.52
CA HIS A 596 27.25 2.43 -13.07
C HIS A 596 26.52 3.72 -12.67
N GLN A 597 26.11 4.55 -13.64
CA GLN A 597 25.31 5.75 -13.42
C GLN A 597 23.82 5.40 -13.40
N SER A 598 23.15 5.72 -12.29
CA SER A 598 21.68 5.56 -12.18
C SER A 598 20.89 6.40 -13.19
N ASP A 599 21.54 7.42 -13.75
CA ASP A 599 20.97 8.33 -14.73
C ASP A 599 21.31 7.97 -16.18
N ALA A 600 22.06 6.87 -16.42
CA ALA A 600 22.51 6.46 -17.75
C ALA A 600 21.34 6.31 -18.72
N ARG A 601 20.26 5.62 -18.32
CA ARG A 601 19.06 5.44 -19.14
C ARG A 601 18.41 6.76 -19.57
N TYR A 602 18.36 7.75 -18.68
CA TYR A 602 17.77 9.06 -18.98
C TYR A 602 18.68 9.87 -19.90
N ALA A 603 20.00 9.80 -19.69
CA ALA A 603 20.98 10.44 -20.58
C ALA A 603 20.93 9.85 -21.99
N CYS A 604 20.85 8.51 -22.11
CA CYS A 604 20.71 7.84 -23.39
C CYS A 604 19.42 8.25 -24.12
N LYS A 605 18.29 8.39 -23.41
CA LYS A 605 17.06 8.95 -24.00
C LYS A 605 17.33 10.33 -24.59
N HIS A 606 17.92 11.24 -23.81
CA HIS A 606 18.12 12.62 -24.26
C HIS A 606 19.05 12.70 -25.47
N LEU A 607 20.13 11.92 -25.50
CA LEU A 607 20.96 11.79 -26.70
C LEU A 607 20.16 11.26 -27.89
N GLY A 608 19.30 10.26 -27.67
CA GLY A 608 18.48 9.68 -28.74
C GLY A 608 17.49 10.69 -29.34
N LEU A 609 16.89 11.54 -28.49
CA LEU A 609 16.05 12.65 -28.92
C LEU A 609 16.86 13.67 -29.75
N MET A 610 18.06 14.04 -29.29
CA MET A 610 18.95 14.96 -30.02
C MET A 610 19.39 14.38 -31.38
N ALA A 611 19.76 13.11 -31.43
CA ALA A 611 20.13 12.42 -32.68
C ALA A 611 18.95 12.37 -33.65
N ARG A 612 17.74 12.06 -33.16
CA ARG A 612 16.52 12.08 -33.98
C ARG A 612 16.27 13.47 -34.57
N ASP A 613 16.39 14.52 -33.77
CA ASP A 613 16.17 15.90 -34.21
C ASP A 613 17.27 16.38 -35.19
N ALA A 614 18.48 15.81 -35.10
CA ALA A 614 19.57 16.02 -36.05
C ALA A 614 19.41 15.23 -37.37
N GLY A 615 18.38 14.38 -37.50
CA GLY A 615 18.19 13.51 -38.66
C GLY A 615 19.12 12.30 -38.68
N GLU A 616 19.53 11.82 -37.51
CA GLU A 616 20.41 10.66 -37.29
C GLU A 616 19.61 9.47 -36.70
N PRO A 617 18.68 8.86 -37.46
CA PRO A 617 17.74 7.85 -36.92
C PRO A 617 18.42 6.58 -36.42
N ASP A 618 19.55 6.19 -37.01
CA ASP A 618 20.30 4.99 -36.63
C ASP A 618 20.97 5.17 -35.25
N GLU A 619 21.53 6.35 -34.98
CA GLU A 619 22.07 6.70 -33.67
C GLU A 619 20.94 6.79 -32.62
N ALA A 620 19.83 7.45 -32.97
CA ALA A 620 18.65 7.55 -32.11
C ALA A 620 18.10 6.18 -31.70
N PHE A 621 18.01 5.24 -32.65
CA PHE A 621 17.54 3.88 -32.41
C PHE A 621 18.40 3.15 -31.36
N VAL A 622 19.73 3.20 -31.50
CA VAL A 622 20.67 2.58 -30.55
C VAL A 622 20.55 3.20 -29.16
N LEU A 623 20.39 4.52 -29.09
CA LEU A 623 20.29 5.25 -27.83
C LEU A 623 18.97 5.00 -27.10
N PHE A 624 17.84 4.95 -27.80
CA PHE A 624 16.55 4.58 -27.21
C PHE A 624 16.56 3.13 -26.71
N ARG A 625 17.20 2.20 -27.44
CA ARG A 625 17.40 0.83 -26.97
C ARG A 625 18.14 0.79 -25.64
N ARG A 626 19.25 1.53 -25.52
CA ARG A 626 20.04 1.61 -24.28
C ARG A 626 19.28 2.27 -23.14
N ALA A 627 18.41 3.24 -23.45
CA ALA A 627 17.52 3.83 -22.46
C ALA A 627 16.48 2.82 -21.94
N CYS A 628 15.97 1.95 -22.81
CA CYS A 628 14.98 0.94 -22.44
C CYS A 628 15.59 -0.30 -21.75
N TYR A 629 16.77 -0.73 -22.20
CA TYR A 629 17.46 -1.92 -21.71
C TYR A 629 18.87 -1.58 -21.21
N PRO A 630 18.99 -0.92 -20.04
CA PRO A 630 20.29 -0.65 -19.42
C PRO A 630 20.98 -1.95 -18.99
N THR A 631 22.31 -2.03 -19.12
CA THR A 631 23.07 -3.28 -18.92
C THR A 631 23.23 -3.72 -17.47
N GLN A 632 22.95 -2.86 -16.48
CA GLN A 632 23.16 -3.15 -15.05
C GLN A 632 22.02 -2.69 -14.13
N GLU A 633 20.90 -2.20 -14.68
CA GLU A 633 19.77 -1.77 -13.88
C GLU A 633 18.57 -2.69 -14.10
N GLU A 634 17.80 -2.95 -13.05
CA GLU A 634 16.59 -3.78 -13.11
C GLU A 634 15.48 -3.15 -13.96
N ARG A 635 15.53 -1.84 -14.23
CA ARG A 635 14.46 -1.10 -14.93
C ARG A 635 14.99 -0.05 -15.91
N GLY A 636 14.41 -0.06 -17.10
CA GLY A 636 14.60 0.96 -18.14
C GLY A 636 13.84 2.26 -17.88
N ASP A 637 14.15 3.28 -18.69
CA ASP A 637 13.41 4.54 -18.70
C ASP A 637 12.06 4.34 -19.38
N GLY A 638 10.96 4.67 -18.70
CA GLY A 638 9.61 4.41 -19.20
C GLY A 638 9.32 5.07 -20.55
N GLU A 639 9.75 6.33 -20.70
CA GLU A 639 9.65 7.08 -21.96
C GLU A 639 10.68 6.62 -23.00
N GLY A 640 11.92 6.31 -22.59
CA GLY A 640 12.93 5.71 -23.47
C GLY A 640 12.46 4.41 -24.12
N CYS A 641 11.73 3.57 -23.37
CA CYS A 641 11.07 2.38 -23.89
C CYS A 641 9.93 2.66 -24.86
N LEU A 642 9.11 3.70 -24.61
CA LEU A 642 8.12 4.17 -25.58
C LEU A 642 8.79 4.57 -26.90
N LEU A 643 9.83 5.40 -26.81
CA LEU A 643 10.57 5.89 -27.97
C LEU A 643 11.26 4.75 -28.74
N TYR A 644 11.77 3.73 -28.04
CA TYR A 644 12.35 2.55 -28.67
C TYR A 644 11.29 1.70 -29.39
N GLY A 645 10.14 1.44 -28.76
CA GLY A 645 9.01 0.76 -29.40
C GLY A 645 8.52 1.49 -30.65
N ASP A 646 8.39 2.81 -30.59
CA ASP A 646 8.02 3.63 -31.74
C ASP A 646 9.07 3.57 -32.86
N ALA A 647 10.36 3.60 -32.49
CA ALA A 647 11.46 3.49 -33.44
C ALA A 647 11.50 2.10 -34.11
N LEU A 648 11.17 1.03 -33.37
CA LEU A 648 11.02 -0.32 -33.93
C LEU A 648 9.94 -0.34 -35.01
N ARG A 649 8.74 0.17 -34.70
CA ARG A 649 7.61 0.18 -35.65
C ARG A 649 7.87 1.07 -36.87
N ALA A 650 8.48 2.24 -36.66
CA ALA A 650 8.80 3.18 -37.73
C ALA A 650 9.85 2.65 -38.71
N ASN A 651 10.72 1.73 -38.26
CA ASN A 651 11.77 1.12 -39.07
C ASN A 651 11.53 -0.37 -39.33
N ARG A 652 10.27 -0.83 -39.31
CA ARG A 652 9.91 -2.25 -39.45
C ARG A 652 10.52 -2.96 -40.66
N ASP A 653 10.69 -2.23 -41.76
CA ASP A 653 11.24 -2.72 -43.02
C ASP A 653 12.77 -2.74 -43.03
N ARG A 654 13.44 -2.21 -42.00
CA ARG A 654 14.90 -2.14 -41.87
C ARG A 654 15.45 -2.99 -40.73
N ILE A 655 14.60 -3.66 -39.95
CA ILE A 655 15.04 -4.45 -38.79
C ILE A 655 15.37 -5.88 -39.20
N THR A 656 16.57 -6.32 -38.84
CA THR A 656 16.97 -7.73 -38.91
C THR A 656 16.88 -8.34 -37.51
N LEU A 657 16.11 -9.42 -37.36
CA LEU A 657 15.85 -10.06 -36.06
C LEU A 657 16.93 -11.08 -35.65
N ASP A 658 17.77 -11.51 -36.59
CA ASP A 658 18.85 -12.48 -36.35
C ASP A 658 20.05 -11.88 -35.60
N ASP A 659 20.15 -10.54 -35.55
CA ASP A 659 21.17 -9.82 -34.81
C ASP A 659 20.68 -9.55 -33.38
N SER A 660 21.28 -10.20 -32.38
CA SER A 660 21.06 -9.86 -30.97
C SER A 660 22.19 -8.95 -30.49
N PRO A 661 21.94 -7.65 -30.20
CA PRO A 661 20.64 -6.95 -30.21
C PRO A 661 20.23 -6.38 -31.58
N PRO A 662 18.92 -6.14 -31.85
CA PRO A 662 18.42 -5.70 -33.16
C PRO A 662 19.12 -4.45 -33.68
N MET A 663 19.39 -4.41 -34.98
CA MET A 663 20.05 -3.30 -35.67
C MET A 663 19.26 -2.88 -36.92
N LEU A 664 19.46 -1.62 -37.36
CA LEU A 664 18.91 -1.13 -38.61
C LEU A 664 19.83 -1.49 -39.78
N GLY A 665 19.31 -2.25 -40.73
CA GLY A 665 19.96 -2.66 -41.97
C GLY A 665 19.36 -1.98 -43.21
N PRO A 666 19.77 -2.41 -44.42
CA PRO A 666 19.06 -2.06 -45.65
C PRO A 666 17.62 -2.60 -45.60
N PRO A 667 16.67 -2.01 -46.36
CA PRO A 667 15.30 -2.49 -46.37
C PRO A 667 15.23 -3.97 -46.74
N VAL A 668 14.65 -4.77 -45.87
CA VAL A 668 14.35 -6.19 -46.04
C VAL A 668 12.83 -6.36 -46.11
N SER A 669 12.35 -7.33 -46.89
CA SER A 669 10.98 -7.80 -46.76
C SER A 669 10.87 -8.58 -45.44
N GLY A 670 10.70 -7.86 -44.33
CA GLY A 670 10.76 -8.41 -42.98
C GLY A 670 9.43 -8.98 -42.49
N ASP A 671 9.53 -9.92 -41.55
CA ASP A 671 8.46 -10.46 -40.74
C ASP A 671 7.91 -9.37 -39.80
N GLY A 672 6.79 -8.75 -40.19
CA GLY A 672 6.16 -7.67 -39.44
C GLY A 672 5.70 -8.08 -38.04
N ILE A 673 5.51 -9.37 -37.76
CA ILE A 673 5.05 -9.86 -36.46
C ILE A 673 6.18 -9.81 -35.44
N GLY A 674 7.40 -10.24 -35.81
CA GLY A 674 8.55 -10.18 -34.91
C GLY A 674 8.90 -8.76 -34.45
N VAL A 675 8.74 -7.75 -35.31
CA VAL A 675 8.93 -6.34 -34.93
C VAL A 675 7.88 -5.87 -33.93
N GLU A 676 6.61 -6.24 -34.12
CA GLU A 676 5.53 -5.89 -33.18
C GLU A 676 5.69 -6.61 -31.83
N THR A 677 6.21 -7.85 -31.82
CA THR A 677 6.59 -8.55 -30.57
C THR A 677 7.70 -7.82 -29.82
N LEU A 678 8.74 -7.36 -30.52
CA LEU A 678 9.82 -6.55 -29.91
C LEU A 678 9.30 -5.19 -29.42
N ALA A 679 8.40 -4.56 -30.16
CA ALA A 679 7.80 -3.29 -29.74
C ALA A 679 6.93 -3.50 -28.48
N SER A 680 6.12 -4.56 -28.44
CA SER A 680 5.36 -4.96 -27.25
C SER A 680 6.29 -5.19 -26.06
N HIS A 681 7.42 -5.88 -26.24
CA HIS A 681 8.42 -6.06 -25.19
C HIS A 681 8.91 -4.71 -24.64
N ALA A 682 9.31 -3.79 -25.52
CA ALA A 682 9.79 -2.47 -25.12
C ALA A 682 8.71 -1.69 -24.37
N TYR A 683 7.49 -1.62 -24.91
CA TYR A 683 6.38 -0.92 -24.27
C TYR A 683 5.99 -1.53 -22.92
N ALA A 684 5.97 -2.86 -22.80
CA ALA A 684 5.72 -3.56 -21.55
C ALA A 684 6.81 -3.26 -20.51
N THR A 685 8.10 -3.27 -20.89
CA THR A 685 9.19 -2.81 -20.02
C THR A 685 8.98 -1.37 -19.56
N GLY A 686 8.56 -0.46 -20.46
CA GLY A 686 8.23 0.91 -20.09
C GLY A 686 7.03 1.02 -19.13
N CYS A 687 6.05 0.12 -19.27
CA CYS A 687 4.89 0.04 -18.39
C CYS A 687 5.25 -0.46 -16.96
N LEU A 688 6.28 -1.30 -16.79
CA LEU A 688 6.83 -1.67 -15.48
C LEU A 688 7.37 -0.46 -14.72
N SER A 689 7.94 0.49 -15.45
CA SER A 689 8.38 1.79 -14.91
C SER A 689 7.21 2.77 -14.68
N ARG A 690 5.96 2.29 -14.73
CA ARG A 690 4.71 3.03 -14.50
C ARG A 690 4.51 4.22 -15.44
N TRP A 691 5.00 4.10 -16.68
CA TRP A 691 4.76 5.09 -17.72
C TRP A 691 3.49 4.75 -18.50
N GLU A 692 2.39 5.44 -18.21
CA GLU A 692 1.06 5.12 -18.76
C GLU A 692 0.99 5.15 -20.30
N ALA A 693 1.76 6.04 -20.93
CA ALA A 693 1.85 6.07 -22.39
C ALA A 693 2.45 4.78 -22.97
N SER A 694 3.43 4.18 -22.29
CA SER A 694 3.99 2.88 -22.67
C SER A 694 2.99 1.76 -22.43
N CYS A 695 2.23 1.80 -21.33
CA CYS A 695 1.15 0.84 -21.10
C CYS A 695 0.07 0.89 -22.21
N ALA A 696 -0.32 2.09 -22.62
CA ALA A 696 -1.27 2.28 -23.72
C ALA A 696 -0.71 1.82 -25.07
N ALA A 697 0.55 2.15 -25.37
CA ALA A 697 1.22 1.72 -26.59
C ALA A 697 1.39 0.18 -26.63
N ASN A 698 1.63 -0.47 -25.49
CA ASN A 698 1.72 -1.93 -25.43
C ASN A 698 0.40 -2.59 -25.82
N ARG A 699 -0.74 -2.09 -25.33
CA ARG A 699 -2.06 -2.61 -25.72
C ARG A 699 -2.27 -2.54 -27.24
N LEU A 700 -1.90 -1.40 -27.85
CA LEU A 700 -2.00 -1.23 -29.30
C LEU A 700 -1.04 -2.15 -30.08
N ALA A 701 0.15 -2.44 -29.54
CA ALA A 701 1.08 -3.39 -30.15
C ALA A 701 0.54 -4.83 -30.06
N ILE A 702 -0.02 -5.22 -28.92
CA ILE A 702 -0.68 -6.52 -28.73
C ILE A 702 -1.85 -6.68 -29.71
N ASP A 703 -2.72 -5.67 -29.82
CA ASP A 703 -3.83 -5.68 -30.79
C ASP A 703 -3.34 -5.86 -32.22
N ALA A 704 -2.20 -5.25 -32.58
CA ALA A 704 -1.59 -5.40 -33.90
C ALA A 704 -1.03 -6.81 -34.13
N VAL A 705 -0.35 -7.39 -33.13
CA VAL A 705 0.12 -8.79 -33.16
C VAL A 705 -1.07 -9.75 -33.35
N LEU A 706 -2.15 -9.55 -32.60
CA LEU A 706 -3.36 -10.36 -32.69
C LEU A 706 -4.09 -10.20 -34.03
N ALA A 707 -4.15 -8.99 -34.59
CA ALA A 707 -4.74 -8.72 -35.90
C ALA A 707 -3.94 -9.36 -37.05
N ALA A 708 -2.65 -9.61 -36.85
CA ALA A 708 -1.76 -10.27 -37.81
C ALA A 708 -1.73 -11.80 -37.68
N ALA A 709 -2.63 -12.41 -36.90
CA ALA A 709 -2.68 -13.85 -36.65
C ALA A 709 -2.57 -14.71 -37.93
N ASP A 710 -3.23 -14.32 -39.02
CA ASP A 710 -3.21 -15.08 -40.28
C ASP A 710 -1.83 -15.14 -40.98
N ALA A 711 -0.91 -14.25 -40.61
CA ALA A 711 0.46 -14.22 -41.11
C ALA A 711 1.47 -14.83 -40.11
N ALA A 712 1.01 -15.29 -38.95
CA ALA A 712 1.88 -15.81 -37.89
C ALA A 712 2.58 -17.12 -38.29
N PRO A 713 3.81 -17.36 -37.79
CA PRO A 713 4.54 -18.61 -37.97
C PRO A 713 3.71 -19.83 -37.58
N VAL A 714 3.91 -20.92 -38.31
CA VAL A 714 3.20 -22.17 -38.08
C VAL A 714 4.14 -23.16 -37.37
N VAL A 715 3.68 -23.72 -36.27
CA VAL A 715 4.39 -24.71 -35.44
C VAL A 715 3.59 -26.02 -35.36
N PRO A 716 4.26 -27.19 -35.28
CA PRO A 716 3.59 -28.45 -35.01
C PRO A 716 2.87 -28.40 -33.65
N CYS A 717 1.63 -28.88 -33.61
CA CYS A 717 0.88 -29.00 -32.37
C CYS A 717 0.00 -30.24 -32.38
N ALA A 718 -0.05 -30.94 -31.25
CA ALA A 718 -0.83 -32.15 -31.07
C ALA A 718 -1.66 -32.07 -29.79
N LEU A 719 -2.88 -32.58 -29.87
CA LEU A 719 -3.78 -32.75 -28.74
C LEU A 719 -3.79 -34.22 -28.36
N HIS A 720 -3.57 -34.52 -27.09
CA HIS A 720 -3.58 -35.87 -26.55
C HIS A 720 -4.61 -36.02 -25.44
N THR A 721 -5.15 -37.22 -25.32
CA THR A 721 -5.88 -37.64 -24.11
C THR A 721 -4.92 -37.78 -22.92
N GLN A 722 -5.48 -37.91 -21.72
CA GLN A 722 -4.71 -38.13 -20.49
C GLN A 722 -3.85 -39.40 -20.51
N ASP A 723 -4.23 -40.43 -21.28
CA ASP A 723 -3.45 -41.68 -21.45
C ASP A 723 -2.42 -41.59 -22.59
N GLY A 724 -2.22 -40.40 -23.18
CA GLY A 724 -1.21 -40.13 -24.20
C GLY A 724 -1.63 -40.43 -25.64
N SER A 725 -2.87 -40.88 -25.87
CA SER A 725 -3.36 -41.13 -27.22
C SER A 725 -3.58 -39.81 -27.98
N VAL A 726 -3.10 -39.72 -29.22
CA VAL A 726 -3.24 -38.52 -30.05
C VAL A 726 -4.71 -38.37 -30.49
N LEU A 727 -5.37 -37.32 -30.01
CA LEU A 727 -6.71 -36.92 -30.44
C LEU A 727 -6.67 -36.18 -31.77
N ALA A 728 -5.68 -35.29 -31.94
CA ALA A 728 -5.49 -34.53 -33.15
C ALA A 728 -4.02 -34.12 -33.30
N ASP A 729 -3.53 -34.08 -34.54
CA ASP A 729 -2.19 -33.62 -34.90
C ASP A 729 -2.34 -32.60 -36.03
N CYS A 730 -1.80 -31.39 -35.80
CA CYS A 730 -2.11 -30.19 -36.56
C CYS A 730 -0.93 -29.22 -36.62
N SER A 731 -1.15 -28.13 -37.34
CA SER A 731 -0.21 -27.04 -37.52
C SER A 731 -0.83 -25.77 -36.94
N CYS A 732 -0.37 -25.36 -35.76
CA CYS A 732 -0.89 -24.20 -35.04
C CYS A 732 -0.15 -22.94 -35.46
N ARG A 733 -0.80 -21.79 -35.37
CA ARG A 733 -0.13 -20.51 -35.54
C ARG A 733 0.38 -20.00 -34.19
N HIS A 734 1.62 -19.56 -34.12
CA HIS A 734 2.25 -19.08 -32.89
C HIS A 734 2.43 -17.57 -32.90
N LEU A 735 1.90 -16.91 -31.88
CA LEU A 735 2.07 -15.49 -31.62
C LEU A 735 2.74 -15.31 -30.26
N ARG A 736 3.67 -14.36 -30.16
CA ARG A 736 4.28 -13.96 -28.90
C ARG A 736 4.12 -12.46 -28.69
N PHE A 737 3.80 -12.06 -27.47
CA PHE A 737 3.77 -10.67 -27.02
C PHE A 737 4.12 -10.57 -25.54
N PHE A 738 4.28 -9.36 -25.02
CA PHE A 738 4.66 -9.13 -23.64
C PHE A 738 3.63 -8.26 -22.92
N GLU A 739 3.30 -8.64 -21.70
CA GLU A 739 2.36 -7.93 -20.84
C GLU A 739 3.01 -7.61 -19.50
N THR A 740 2.36 -6.72 -18.74
CA THR A 740 2.71 -6.49 -17.34
C THR A 740 1.59 -7.02 -16.47
N THR A 741 1.91 -7.94 -15.55
CA THR A 741 0.95 -8.39 -14.53
C THR A 741 1.27 -7.74 -13.19
N GLU A 742 0.25 -7.35 -12.43
CA GLU A 742 0.44 -6.96 -11.04
C GLU A 742 0.58 -8.21 -10.17
N VAL A 743 1.65 -8.25 -9.38
CA VAL A 743 1.88 -9.24 -8.34
C VAL A 743 1.66 -8.59 -6.96
N ALA A 744 1.68 -9.40 -5.90
CA ALA A 744 1.46 -8.94 -4.53
C ALA A 744 2.28 -7.67 -4.20
N PHE A 745 1.68 -6.77 -3.42
CA PHE A 745 2.28 -5.50 -2.97
C PHE A 745 2.53 -4.46 -4.08
N GLY A 746 1.77 -4.48 -5.17
CA GLY A 746 1.80 -3.43 -6.21
C GLY A 746 3.08 -3.40 -7.04
N LYS A 747 3.83 -4.51 -7.04
CA LYS A 747 4.92 -4.74 -7.99
C LYS A 747 4.32 -5.21 -9.31
N ARG A 748 4.89 -4.77 -10.44
CA ARG A 748 4.55 -5.29 -11.77
C ARG A 748 5.68 -6.18 -12.23
N GLU A 749 5.33 -7.28 -12.87
CA GLU A 749 6.27 -8.21 -13.51
C GLU A 749 6.01 -8.26 -15.00
N LEU A 750 7.10 -8.42 -15.75
CA LEU A 750 7.06 -8.61 -17.20
C LEU A 750 6.76 -10.06 -17.50
N VAL A 751 5.79 -10.30 -18.37
CA VAL A 751 5.33 -11.65 -18.69
C VAL A 751 5.32 -11.81 -20.19
N ALA A 752 5.99 -12.84 -20.69
CA ALA A 752 5.86 -13.26 -22.08
C ALA A 752 4.61 -14.12 -22.22
N SER A 753 3.74 -13.78 -23.17
CA SER A 753 2.53 -14.53 -23.49
C SER A 753 2.68 -15.19 -24.87
N ASP A 754 2.48 -16.50 -24.92
CA ASP A 754 2.59 -17.33 -26.12
C ASP A 754 1.22 -17.87 -26.53
N LEU A 755 0.62 -17.32 -27.59
CA LEU A 755 -0.69 -17.73 -28.10
C LEU A 755 -0.54 -18.74 -29.25
N TYR A 756 -1.20 -19.90 -29.16
CA TYR A 756 -1.25 -20.93 -30.21
C TYR A 756 -2.67 -21.03 -30.80
N ILE A 757 -2.85 -20.64 -32.06
CA ILE A 757 -4.16 -20.64 -32.71
C ILE A 757 -4.33 -21.92 -33.51
N TRP A 758 -5.42 -22.66 -33.26
CA TRP A 758 -5.72 -23.92 -33.93
C TRP A 758 -6.25 -23.67 -35.36
N PRO A 759 -6.07 -24.60 -36.32
CA PRO A 759 -6.46 -24.40 -37.73
C PRO A 759 -7.94 -24.08 -38.00
N ASP A 760 -8.86 -24.50 -37.14
CA ASP A 760 -10.30 -24.21 -37.28
C ASP A 760 -10.69 -22.80 -36.82
N GLY A 761 -9.71 -22.02 -36.33
CA GLY A 761 -9.91 -20.68 -35.81
C GLY A 761 -10.29 -20.64 -34.34
N ASP A 762 -10.51 -21.80 -33.69
CA ASP A 762 -10.66 -21.87 -32.24
C ASP A 762 -9.31 -21.54 -31.58
N ARG A 763 -9.32 -20.47 -30.80
CA ARG A 763 -8.12 -19.91 -30.19
C ARG A 763 -7.78 -20.73 -28.96
N SER A 764 -6.75 -21.58 -29.04
CA SER A 764 -6.15 -22.19 -27.85
C SER A 764 -5.21 -21.19 -27.16
N LEU A 765 -5.78 -20.30 -26.35
CA LEU A 765 -4.95 -19.34 -25.60
C LEU A 765 -4.16 -20.11 -24.54
N VAL A 766 -2.85 -20.16 -24.76
CA VAL A 766 -1.88 -20.51 -23.74
C VAL A 766 -1.38 -19.19 -23.14
N GLN A 767 -1.50 -19.02 -21.83
CA GLN A 767 -0.93 -17.84 -21.15
C GLN A 767 -0.14 -18.34 -19.95
N GLU A 768 1.14 -18.03 -19.90
CA GLU A 768 1.91 -18.09 -18.66
C GLU A 768 1.64 -16.79 -17.92
N GLN A 769 0.75 -16.78 -16.92
CA GLN A 769 0.46 -15.58 -16.13
C GLN A 769 1.08 -15.74 -14.74
N GLY A 770 2.18 -15.02 -14.48
CA GLY A 770 2.87 -15.10 -13.19
C GLY A 770 3.36 -16.52 -12.84
N GLY A 771 3.78 -17.30 -13.84
CA GLY A 771 4.25 -18.68 -13.69
C GLY A 771 3.16 -19.76 -13.71
N ASN A 772 1.89 -19.40 -13.86
CA ASN A 772 0.79 -20.35 -14.02
C ASN A 772 0.35 -20.42 -15.48
N TRP A 773 0.39 -21.62 -16.06
CA TRP A 773 -0.10 -21.83 -17.42
C TRP A 773 -1.61 -21.92 -17.43
N ARG A 774 -2.25 -21.32 -18.43
CA ARG A 774 -3.68 -21.50 -18.69
C ARG A 774 -3.87 -21.98 -20.11
N LEU A 775 -4.76 -22.94 -20.32
CA LEU A 775 -5.19 -23.38 -21.65
C LEU A 775 -6.69 -23.12 -21.77
N ASN A 776 -7.07 -22.21 -22.67
CA ASN A 776 -8.47 -21.75 -22.83
C ASN A 776 -9.08 -21.20 -21.53
N GLY A 777 -8.30 -20.45 -20.76
CA GLY A 777 -8.72 -19.84 -19.51
C GLY A 777 -8.77 -20.80 -18.31
N VAL A 778 -8.55 -22.10 -18.51
CA VAL A 778 -8.45 -23.10 -17.43
C VAL A 778 -6.99 -23.27 -17.02
N GLY A 779 -6.73 -23.48 -15.73
CA GLY A 779 -5.40 -23.82 -15.23
C GLY A 779 -4.81 -25.05 -15.95
N ALA A 780 -3.51 -25.00 -16.19
CA ALA A 780 -2.77 -26.08 -16.79
C ALA A 780 -1.39 -26.18 -16.14
N PHE A 781 -0.83 -27.39 -16.12
CA PHE A 781 0.56 -27.60 -15.78
C PHE A 781 1.39 -27.87 -17.04
N SER A 782 2.56 -27.24 -17.12
CA SER A 782 3.52 -27.48 -18.21
C SER A 782 4.51 -28.57 -17.82
N HIS A 783 4.84 -29.44 -18.77
CA HIS A 783 6.02 -30.28 -18.73
C HIS A 783 6.65 -30.34 -20.12
N PHE A 784 7.91 -30.76 -20.20
CA PHE A 784 8.61 -30.98 -21.45
C PHE A 784 8.76 -32.49 -21.66
N GLU A 785 8.27 -33.00 -22.80
CA GLU A 785 8.41 -34.42 -23.15
C GLU A 785 9.75 -34.70 -23.87
N GLU A 786 10.26 -33.72 -24.63
CA GLU A 786 11.55 -33.73 -25.36
C GLU A 786 12.19 -32.31 -25.32
N ASP A 787 13.47 -32.16 -25.69
CA ASP A 787 14.22 -30.87 -25.58
C ASP A 787 13.56 -29.68 -26.33
N GLU A 788 12.57 -29.90 -27.21
CA GLU A 788 11.89 -28.86 -28.01
C GLU A 788 10.34 -28.90 -27.95
N THR A 789 9.75 -29.88 -27.25
CA THR A 789 8.28 -30.05 -27.19
C THR A 789 7.76 -29.72 -25.80
N ARG A 790 6.94 -28.66 -25.72
CA ARG A 790 6.26 -28.22 -24.50
C ARG A 790 4.84 -28.75 -24.49
N CYS A 791 4.48 -29.48 -23.45
CA CYS A 791 3.15 -30.05 -23.26
C CYS A 791 2.44 -29.40 -22.08
N LEU A 792 1.17 -29.04 -22.28
CA LEU A 792 0.31 -28.34 -21.33
C LEU A 792 -0.91 -29.20 -21.05
N THR A 793 -1.02 -29.69 -19.83
CA THR A 793 -2.13 -30.54 -19.41
C THR A 793 -3.17 -29.70 -18.68
N ARG A 794 -4.42 -29.73 -19.15
CA ARG A 794 -5.53 -29.04 -18.47
C ARG A 794 -5.85 -29.70 -17.13
N ASP A 795 -6.07 -28.89 -16.11
CA ASP A 795 -6.40 -29.38 -14.76
C ASP A 795 -7.77 -30.06 -14.69
N ASP A 796 -8.73 -29.64 -15.53
CA ASP A 796 -10.12 -30.10 -15.47
C ASP A 796 -10.38 -31.43 -16.22
N THR A 797 -9.69 -31.63 -17.33
CA THR A 797 -9.97 -32.71 -18.29
C THR A 797 -8.80 -33.67 -18.47
N GLY A 798 -7.60 -33.30 -18.02
CA GLY A 798 -6.38 -34.06 -18.27
C GLY A 798 -5.97 -34.11 -19.74
N THR A 799 -6.62 -33.33 -20.62
CA THR A 799 -6.25 -33.22 -22.03
C THR A 799 -4.93 -32.46 -22.14
N VAL A 800 -4.03 -32.95 -22.98
CA VAL A 800 -2.67 -32.41 -23.13
C VAL A 800 -2.54 -31.74 -24.50
N LEU A 801 -2.16 -30.46 -24.53
CA LEU A 801 -1.72 -29.77 -25.74
C LEU A 801 -0.19 -29.78 -25.78
N CYS A 802 0.39 -30.49 -26.74
CA CYS A 802 1.82 -30.47 -27.02
C CYS A 802 2.12 -29.56 -28.20
N VAL A 803 3.08 -28.66 -28.04
CA VAL A 803 3.56 -27.74 -29.07
C VAL A 803 5.07 -27.89 -29.21
N THR A 804 5.53 -28.08 -30.44
CA THR A 804 6.96 -28.15 -30.74
C THR A 804 7.40 -26.78 -31.22
N VAL A 805 8.03 -26.02 -30.33
CA VAL A 805 8.58 -24.70 -30.65
C VAL A 805 10.07 -24.90 -30.92
N PRO A 806 10.58 -24.53 -32.11
CA PRO A 806 12.02 -24.52 -32.31
C PRO A 806 12.61 -23.56 -31.26
N PHE A 807 13.52 -24.06 -30.44
CA PHE A 807 14.25 -23.21 -29.49
C PHE A 807 14.95 -22.10 -30.30
N PRO A 808 14.77 -20.82 -29.95
CA PRO A 808 15.54 -19.74 -30.56
C PRO A 808 17.02 -19.79 -30.20
#